data_AF-A0A926H7D0-F1
#
_entry.id   AF-A0A926H7D0-F1
#
_cell.length_a   1.000
_cell.length_b   1.000
_cell.length_c   1.000
_cell.angle_alpha   90.00
_cell.angle_beta   90.00
_cell.angle_gamma   90.00
#
_symmetry.space_group_name_H-M   'P 1'
#
loop_
_entity.id
_entity.type
_entity.pdbx_description
1 polymer ?
#
loop_
_entity_poly.entity_id
_entity_poly.type
_entity_poly.pdbx_seq_one_letter_code
_entity_poly.pdbx_strand_id
1 'polypeptide(L)'
;MGRSNVYRYSFRHGRTVGLSLFFLLISLATFAQNVKLSDNPEQFLGDLQKLMAMGGAGAVRAERNLETLWTENALSQPQRDRVMALSRKMVQKRYQAATHFTPLFDGLYHAVHTQTPGLTPAELDNYLAMADKLVDANDTKAFAKAMETARQFLASRQLYASNYNRLYLLGGTFTFAYLDAPRAVGDVVSTSSASGTAVSPTSATSAATPASRFDGWDDPLPGDSGVARPLGRIFIPQRKPIPAVSGAVISFKGASLAMVATGDSVSLENTSGDVLLKDGLVVGKGGTFTWALVERPDIFVTFSDYVLTAQNPRLSADDVTLTYNAQPGVAVKPVKGVFEYVSQKRATSQAGTYPRFMSWQNDVAIPNLGPDIDYRGGLALSGLQLVGASASGQLATLTVKKDGKRAFKASSPRFVFTDSLMIKATLAQFTGYLNAGADSLTHPAVQFRFDRTQRTAWLNRIDRMTYGRVPFSDTYHKFYIQPEVVRWDVPRQKVDFYQVGAKSEVPVRLESFDYFHPQRYTNIAADFGFHPLQIAGNYVSVKKTQTFLPEDLAQFAKLNPNALTGPLNQMVLEGYVDRDANTGMMRLSRKGILYVLAYAQKRDYDNFQIQSVFPSNDSTKNATIDLKDNILTVKGVKQFVISDSLKIIGIPSDKTLRIGKGRAFSLNGQLKAGTFRYAGQNLAFDYEKFGLSMNKIDSITFTSQKLAAQGKTGEIGGDIKYDKPGTVFFGSVDNKSGRIAGKKTTQRLVMPEGMTVYFNQPNRGNLAYNEKVYFKIPAIDNDSLGKGDISFIGTFYSDGIMPPFKTELKTMPDNTLGFVQKPPATGFPVYGTKSNVKFTGNLTMDKSGLRAEGVVLNHLTASFNTQGILFMTDSLLASGSTGEIREGLVGKPGATAFFPKVDINNFSLKWLPKVDSLMVTTQKNNFSFYAGTTQLDGNLLIRSTGLFGKGTLRRKDSE
;
A
#
# COMPACT_ATOMS: atom_id res chain seq x y z
N MET A 1 -23.40 -57.86 3.40
CA MET A 1 -24.68 -57.40 2.81
C MET A 1 -24.39 -56.21 1.90
N GLY A 2 -24.92 -56.16 0.67
CA GLY A 2 -24.80 -55.06 -0.33
C GLY A 2 -23.37 -54.73 -0.82
N ARG A 3 -22.95 -54.71 -2.11
CA ARG A 3 -23.63 -54.56 -3.43
C ARG A 3 -24.53 -53.32 -3.49
N SER A 4 -24.46 -52.43 -4.48
CA SER A 4 -23.68 -52.34 -5.75
C SER A 4 -23.60 -50.84 -6.19
N ASN A 5 -23.05 -50.39 -7.33
CA ASN A 5 -22.58 -51.04 -8.56
C ASN A 5 -21.58 -50.15 -9.35
N VAL A 6 -20.76 -50.71 -10.26
CA VAL A 6 -19.99 -49.98 -11.30
C VAL A 6 -19.93 -50.83 -12.57
N TYR A 7 -20.43 -50.33 -13.70
CA TYR A 7 -20.33 -51.01 -14.99
C TYR A 7 -19.17 -50.46 -15.85
N ARG A 8 -18.23 -51.35 -16.18
CA ARG A 8 -17.40 -51.28 -17.40
C ARG A 8 -17.60 -52.60 -18.14
N TYR A 9 -17.90 -52.55 -19.43
CA TYR A 9 -17.82 -53.73 -20.29
C TYR A 9 -16.70 -53.58 -21.32
N SER A 10 -15.86 -54.59 -21.36
CA SER A 10 -14.89 -54.88 -22.40
C SER A 10 -15.36 -56.17 -23.08
N PHE A 11 -15.18 -56.29 -24.40
CA PHE A 11 -15.38 -57.55 -25.11
C PHE A 11 -14.24 -57.82 -26.09
N ARG A 12 -13.65 -59.01 -25.98
CA ARG A 12 -12.74 -59.60 -26.97
C ARG A 12 -13.27 -61.00 -27.33
N HIS A 13 -13.65 -61.13 -28.60
CA HIS A 13 -13.39 -62.27 -29.51
C HIS A 13 -13.62 -63.73 -29.03
N GLY A 14 -14.49 -64.42 -29.79
CA GLY A 14 -14.47 -65.88 -29.97
C GLY A 14 -15.02 -66.22 -31.37
N ARG A 15 -14.33 -67.09 -32.14
CA ARG A 15 -14.69 -67.51 -33.51
C ARG A 15 -14.95 -69.02 -33.56
N THR A 16 -16.01 -69.43 -34.27
CA THR A 16 -16.12 -70.67 -35.09
C THR A 16 -17.45 -70.55 -35.88
N VAL A 17 -17.47 -70.31 -37.20
CA VAL A 17 -17.17 -71.20 -38.35
C VAL A 17 -18.26 -72.27 -38.57
N GLY A 18 -18.95 -72.19 -39.72
CA GLY A 18 -19.93 -73.18 -40.18
C GLY A 18 -20.59 -72.80 -41.51
N LEU A 19 -20.06 -73.32 -42.62
CA LEU A 19 -20.59 -73.43 -43.99
C LEU A 19 -21.73 -72.50 -44.47
N SER A 20 -21.43 -71.67 -45.48
CA SER A 20 -22.12 -71.71 -46.78
C SER A 20 -21.34 -70.86 -47.81
N LEU A 21 -20.67 -71.55 -48.74
CA LEU A 21 -19.89 -70.95 -49.83
C LEU A 21 -20.55 -71.27 -51.18
N PHE A 22 -20.22 -70.53 -52.24
CA PHE A 22 -20.70 -70.72 -53.63
C PHE A 22 -22.20 -70.48 -53.89
N PHE A 23 -22.59 -69.22 -54.06
CA PHE A 23 -23.35 -68.68 -55.22
C PHE A 23 -23.83 -67.24 -54.95
N LEU A 24 -22.93 -66.24 -54.93
CA LEU A 24 -23.31 -64.82 -55.11
C LEU A 24 -22.12 -63.91 -55.53
N LEU A 25 -21.39 -64.31 -56.57
CA LEU A 25 -20.39 -63.47 -57.23
C LEU A 25 -20.77 -63.30 -58.71
N ILE A 26 -21.72 -62.39 -58.96
CA ILE A 26 -22.14 -61.74 -60.22
C ILE A 26 -23.45 -60.97 -59.89
N SER A 27 -23.71 -59.85 -60.56
CA SER A 27 -24.94 -59.01 -60.47
C SER A 27 -25.12 -58.06 -59.26
N LEU A 28 -24.18 -57.14 -59.06
CA LEU A 28 -24.51 -55.76 -58.59
C LEU A 28 -23.84 -54.71 -59.51
N ALA A 29 -24.14 -54.82 -60.80
CA ALA A 29 -23.76 -53.86 -61.84
C ALA A 29 -24.97 -53.58 -62.74
N THR A 30 -25.96 -52.87 -62.18
CA THR A 30 -27.16 -52.27 -62.81
C THR A 30 -27.93 -51.64 -61.64
N PHE A 31 -28.40 -50.40 -61.64
CA PHE A 31 -28.64 -49.45 -62.73
C PHE A 31 -27.87 -48.14 -62.56
N ALA A 32 -27.12 -47.76 -63.59
CA ALA A 32 -26.81 -46.36 -63.85
C ALA A 32 -27.39 -46.01 -65.23
N GLN A 33 -28.69 -45.71 -65.28
CA GLN A 33 -29.21 -45.01 -66.45
C GLN A 33 -28.55 -43.63 -66.50
N ASN A 34 -27.77 -43.37 -67.54
CA ASN A 34 -27.37 -42.01 -67.90
C ASN A 34 -28.62 -41.28 -68.39
N VAL A 35 -29.44 -40.78 -67.45
CA VAL A 35 -30.59 -39.93 -67.77
C VAL A 35 -30.07 -38.68 -68.46
N LYS A 36 -30.27 -38.59 -69.78
CA LYS A 36 -29.99 -37.39 -70.56
C LYS A 36 -31.24 -36.53 -70.53
N LEU A 37 -31.09 -35.24 -70.22
CA LEU A 37 -32.17 -34.28 -70.33
C LEU A 37 -32.20 -33.73 -71.77
N SER A 38 -33.37 -33.77 -72.41
CA SER A 38 -33.59 -33.18 -73.73
C SER A 38 -33.34 -31.66 -73.72
N ASP A 39 -33.09 -31.09 -74.90
CA ASP A 39 -32.98 -29.65 -75.14
C ASP A 39 -34.25 -29.05 -75.78
N ASN A 40 -35.19 -29.90 -76.18
CA ASN A 40 -36.55 -29.52 -76.52
C ASN A 40 -37.36 -29.21 -75.23
N PRO A 41 -37.93 -28.00 -75.07
CA PRO A 41 -38.74 -27.62 -73.91
C PRO A 41 -39.87 -28.60 -73.54
N GLU A 42 -40.53 -29.21 -74.53
CA GLU A 42 -41.66 -30.13 -74.31
C GLU A 42 -41.22 -31.47 -73.73
N GLN A 43 -40.00 -31.91 -74.04
CA GLN A 43 -39.44 -33.18 -73.56
C GLN A 43 -38.62 -33.00 -72.28
N PHE A 44 -38.03 -31.82 -72.09
CA PHE A 44 -37.16 -31.51 -70.96
C PHE A 44 -37.83 -31.79 -69.60
N LEU A 45 -39.07 -31.33 -69.39
CA LEU A 45 -39.79 -31.56 -68.13
C LEU A 45 -40.04 -33.06 -67.87
N GLY A 46 -40.45 -33.81 -68.89
CA GLY A 46 -40.68 -35.26 -68.77
C GLY A 46 -39.42 -36.07 -68.50
N ASP A 47 -38.26 -35.64 -68.98
CA ASP A 47 -36.97 -36.26 -68.63
C ASP A 47 -36.46 -35.81 -67.26
N LEU A 48 -36.74 -34.56 -66.87
CA LEU A 48 -36.41 -34.03 -65.55
C LEU A 48 -37.22 -34.73 -64.45
N GLN A 49 -38.50 -35.01 -64.69
CA GLN A 49 -39.36 -35.78 -63.79
C GLN A 49 -38.77 -37.15 -63.46
N LYS A 50 -38.26 -37.87 -64.47
CA LYS A 50 -37.57 -39.17 -64.30
C LYS A 50 -36.30 -39.02 -63.46
N LEU A 51 -35.47 -38.00 -63.74
CA LEU A 51 -34.26 -37.71 -62.96
C LEU A 51 -34.59 -37.40 -61.50
N MET A 52 -35.60 -36.59 -61.26
CA MET A 52 -35.96 -36.09 -59.93
C MET A 52 -36.70 -37.15 -59.09
N ALA A 53 -37.43 -38.09 -59.72
CA ALA A 53 -37.96 -39.27 -59.06
C ALA A 53 -36.86 -40.13 -58.38
N MET A 54 -35.65 -40.21 -58.97
CA MET A 54 -34.50 -40.89 -58.36
C MET A 54 -33.99 -40.20 -57.09
N GLY A 55 -34.33 -38.92 -56.86
CA GLY A 55 -33.99 -38.15 -55.66
C GLY A 55 -34.99 -38.28 -54.50
N GLY A 56 -36.07 -39.05 -54.67
CA GLY A 56 -37.13 -39.20 -53.65
C GLY A 56 -38.09 -38.02 -53.56
N ALA A 57 -39.00 -38.06 -52.58
CA ALA A 57 -40.17 -37.18 -52.50
C ALA A 57 -39.86 -35.67 -52.49
N GLY A 58 -38.72 -35.27 -51.88
CA GLY A 58 -38.30 -33.86 -51.88
C GLY A 58 -37.91 -33.36 -53.27
N ALA A 59 -37.19 -34.19 -54.05
CA ALA A 59 -36.82 -33.87 -55.42
C ALA A 59 -38.03 -33.84 -56.35
N VAL A 60 -38.96 -34.79 -56.21
CA VAL A 60 -40.25 -34.77 -56.96
C VAL A 60 -41.06 -33.51 -56.67
N ARG A 61 -41.08 -33.00 -55.43
CA ARG A 61 -41.73 -31.73 -55.11
C ARG A 61 -41.04 -30.55 -55.80
N ALA A 62 -39.71 -30.50 -55.77
CA ALA A 62 -38.94 -29.41 -56.38
C ALA A 62 -39.06 -29.40 -57.92
N GLU A 63 -39.25 -30.57 -58.53
CA GLU A 63 -39.57 -30.69 -59.96
C GLU A 63 -40.96 -30.12 -60.28
N ARG A 64 -42.01 -30.50 -59.53
CA ARG A 64 -43.35 -29.89 -59.67
C ARG A 64 -43.34 -28.38 -59.44
N ASN A 65 -42.54 -27.89 -58.49
CA ASN A 65 -42.35 -26.46 -58.28
C ASN A 65 -41.77 -25.75 -59.53
N LEU A 66 -40.88 -26.42 -60.27
CA LEU A 66 -40.39 -25.91 -61.56
C LEU A 66 -41.42 -26.04 -62.69
N GLU A 67 -42.19 -27.14 -62.72
CA GLU A 67 -43.30 -27.34 -63.67
C GLU A 67 -44.35 -26.22 -63.53
N THR A 68 -44.69 -25.82 -62.29
CA THR A 68 -45.56 -24.68 -62.00
C THR A 68 -45.00 -23.38 -62.59
N LEU A 69 -43.71 -23.08 -62.35
CA LEU A 69 -43.05 -21.91 -62.96
C LEU A 69 -43.08 -21.93 -64.49
N TRP A 70 -43.02 -23.12 -65.10
CA TRP A 70 -43.01 -23.32 -66.54
C TRP A 70 -44.38 -23.09 -67.17
N THR A 71 -45.42 -23.68 -66.56
CA THR A 71 -46.82 -23.64 -67.03
C THR A 71 -47.47 -22.27 -66.82
N GLU A 72 -47.13 -21.58 -65.73
CA GLU A 72 -47.58 -20.20 -65.46
C GLU A 72 -46.85 -19.13 -66.29
N ASN A 73 -45.84 -19.52 -67.10
CA ASN A 73 -44.92 -18.59 -67.79
C ASN A 73 -44.24 -17.58 -66.85
N ALA A 74 -44.00 -17.99 -65.60
CA ALA A 74 -43.38 -17.17 -64.57
C ALA A 74 -41.88 -16.88 -64.81
N LEU A 75 -41.24 -17.69 -65.67
CA LEU A 75 -39.88 -17.48 -66.18
C LEU A 75 -39.94 -17.05 -67.64
N SER A 76 -39.15 -16.03 -68.01
CA SER A 76 -39.01 -15.60 -69.40
C SER A 76 -38.34 -16.68 -70.27
N GLN A 77 -38.50 -16.60 -71.59
CA GLN A 77 -37.91 -17.59 -72.50
C GLN A 77 -36.39 -17.78 -72.31
N PRO A 78 -35.57 -16.71 -72.23
CA PRO A 78 -34.13 -16.86 -71.96
C PRO A 78 -33.82 -17.53 -70.61
N GLN A 79 -34.66 -17.31 -69.59
CA GLN A 79 -34.51 -17.95 -68.28
C GLN A 79 -34.85 -19.44 -68.34
N ARG A 80 -35.91 -19.83 -69.07
CA ARG A 80 -36.23 -21.25 -69.32
C ARG A 80 -35.09 -21.94 -70.06
N ASP A 81 -34.58 -21.34 -71.13
CA ASP A 81 -33.45 -21.88 -71.91
C ASP A 81 -32.20 -22.04 -71.04
N ARG A 82 -31.93 -21.07 -70.16
CA ARG A 82 -30.84 -21.11 -69.18
C ARG A 82 -31.01 -22.20 -68.14
N VAL A 83 -32.21 -22.40 -67.58
CA VAL A 83 -32.49 -23.50 -66.63
C VAL A 83 -32.30 -24.86 -67.31
N MET A 84 -32.73 -25.04 -68.57
CA MET A 84 -32.48 -26.28 -69.32
C MET A 84 -31.00 -26.52 -69.58
N ALA A 85 -30.24 -25.48 -69.94
CA ALA A 85 -28.79 -25.56 -70.15
C ALA A 85 -28.04 -25.91 -68.86
N LEU A 86 -28.34 -25.21 -67.75
CA LEU A 86 -27.78 -25.46 -66.43
C LEU A 86 -28.09 -26.88 -65.94
N SER A 87 -29.33 -27.35 -66.10
CA SER A 87 -29.74 -28.70 -65.71
C SER A 87 -28.99 -29.78 -66.49
N ARG A 88 -28.84 -29.63 -67.82
CA ARG A 88 -28.02 -30.53 -68.66
C ARG A 88 -26.55 -30.54 -68.21
N LYS A 89 -25.98 -29.36 -67.92
CA LYS A 89 -24.60 -29.18 -67.43
C LYS A 89 -24.38 -29.84 -66.06
N MET A 90 -25.35 -29.74 -65.15
CA MET A 90 -25.35 -30.42 -63.85
C MET A 90 -25.37 -31.94 -64.00
N VAL A 91 -26.21 -32.49 -64.90
CA VAL A 91 -26.21 -33.94 -65.22
C VAL A 91 -24.86 -34.39 -65.76
N GLN A 92 -24.29 -33.67 -66.74
CA GLN A 92 -22.96 -33.97 -67.31
C GLN A 92 -21.86 -34.02 -66.23
N LYS A 93 -21.89 -33.09 -65.26
CA LYS A 93 -20.97 -33.05 -64.13
C LYS A 93 -21.38 -33.94 -62.94
N ARG A 94 -22.34 -34.87 -63.12
CA ARG A 94 -22.80 -35.88 -62.15
C ARG A 94 -23.41 -35.33 -60.85
N TYR A 95 -24.01 -34.13 -60.92
CA TYR A 95 -24.74 -33.56 -59.79
C TYR A 95 -25.96 -34.44 -59.47
N GLN A 96 -26.21 -34.67 -58.18
CA GLN A 96 -27.30 -35.54 -57.70
C GLN A 96 -28.61 -34.77 -57.56
N ALA A 97 -29.72 -35.37 -58.01
CA ALA A 97 -31.07 -34.79 -57.97
C ALA A 97 -31.44 -34.23 -56.58
N ALA A 98 -31.45 -35.09 -55.56
CA ALA A 98 -31.81 -34.72 -54.19
C ALA A 98 -30.96 -33.56 -53.63
N THR A 99 -29.64 -33.64 -53.76
CA THR A 99 -28.71 -32.73 -53.08
C THR A 99 -28.48 -31.39 -53.80
N HIS A 100 -28.70 -31.33 -55.12
CA HIS A 100 -28.30 -30.16 -55.93
C HIS A 100 -29.42 -29.57 -56.77
N PHE A 101 -30.24 -30.41 -57.44
CA PHE A 101 -31.35 -29.90 -58.25
C PHE A 101 -32.49 -29.40 -57.36
N THR A 102 -32.82 -30.14 -56.29
CA THR A 102 -33.86 -29.73 -55.32
C THR A 102 -33.69 -28.30 -54.81
N PRO A 103 -32.52 -27.87 -54.26
CA PRO A 103 -32.39 -26.51 -53.75
C PRO A 103 -32.33 -25.43 -54.83
N LEU A 104 -31.91 -25.76 -56.06
CA LEU A 104 -31.96 -24.83 -57.19
C LEU A 104 -33.41 -24.53 -57.59
N PHE A 105 -34.24 -25.57 -57.74
CA PHE A 105 -35.62 -25.42 -58.22
C PHE A 105 -36.58 -24.92 -57.14
N ASP A 106 -36.49 -25.43 -55.91
CA ASP A 106 -37.21 -24.82 -54.77
C ASP A 106 -36.78 -23.35 -54.59
N GLY A 107 -35.51 -23.02 -54.88
CA GLY A 107 -35.00 -21.64 -54.85
C GLY A 107 -35.67 -20.74 -55.87
N LEU A 108 -35.75 -21.16 -57.14
CA LEU A 108 -36.46 -20.44 -58.19
C LEU A 108 -37.94 -20.24 -57.86
N TYR A 109 -38.60 -21.27 -57.35
CA TYR A 109 -40.02 -21.19 -56.97
C TYR A 109 -40.24 -20.19 -55.83
N HIS A 110 -39.40 -20.25 -54.79
CA HIS A 110 -39.47 -19.27 -53.71
C HIS A 110 -39.16 -17.83 -54.17
N ALA A 111 -38.26 -17.66 -55.15
CA ALA A 111 -37.93 -16.35 -55.71
C ALA A 111 -39.11 -15.67 -56.41
N VAL A 112 -39.99 -16.43 -57.05
CA VAL A 112 -41.17 -15.88 -57.73
C VAL A 112 -42.40 -15.84 -56.80
N HIS A 113 -42.75 -16.96 -56.17
CA HIS A 113 -44.03 -17.14 -55.49
C HIS A 113 -44.01 -16.87 -53.98
N THR A 114 -42.86 -16.98 -53.31
CA THR A 114 -42.77 -16.82 -51.85
C THR A 114 -42.27 -15.43 -51.44
N GLN A 115 -41.44 -14.81 -52.26
CA GLN A 115 -41.03 -13.43 -52.05
C GLN A 115 -42.14 -12.44 -52.41
N THR A 116 -42.29 -11.40 -51.59
CA THR A 116 -43.34 -10.38 -51.72
C THR A 116 -42.71 -8.97 -51.68
N PRO A 117 -42.65 -8.25 -52.82
CA PRO A 117 -42.88 -8.76 -54.19
C PRO A 117 -41.86 -9.84 -54.58
N GLY A 118 -42.18 -10.62 -55.62
CA GLY A 118 -41.25 -11.58 -56.23
C GLY A 118 -39.99 -10.88 -56.77
N LEU A 119 -38.93 -11.66 -57.00
CA LEU A 119 -37.67 -11.13 -57.54
C LEU A 119 -37.88 -10.51 -58.94
N THR A 120 -37.16 -9.43 -59.22
CA THR A 120 -37.18 -8.82 -60.56
C THR A 120 -36.51 -9.77 -61.58
N PRO A 121 -36.82 -9.66 -62.89
CA PRO A 121 -36.21 -10.53 -63.90
C PRO A 121 -34.67 -10.50 -63.89
N ALA A 122 -34.07 -9.32 -63.71
CA ALA A 122 -32.62 -9.17 -63.60
C ALA A 122 -32.05 -9.90 -62.36
N GLU A 123 -32.81 -9.97 -61.26
CA GLU A 123 -32.37 -10.63 -60.03
C GLU A 123 -32.54 -12.17 -60.10
N LEU A 124 -33.52 -12.65 -60.86
CA LEU A 124 -33.60 -14.07 -61.28
C LEU A 124 -32.43 -14.44 -62.21
N ASP A 125 -32.05 -13.56 -63.15
CA ASP A 125 -30.89 -13.77 -64.03
C ASP A 125 -29.57 -13.82 -63.24
N ASN A 126 -29.43 -12.97 -62.22
CA ASN A 126 -28.30 -12.97 -61.29
C ASN A 126 -28.22 -14.27 -60.48
N TYR A 127 -29.35 -14.76 -59.96
CA TYR A 127 -29.42 -16.04 -59.25
C TYR A 127 -29.02 -17.23 -60.16
N LEU A 128 -29.54 -17.28 -61.39
CA LEU A 128 -29.15 -18.30 -62.38
C LEU A 128 -27.68 -18.19 -62.80
N ALA A 129 -27.15 -16.98 -62.97
CA ALA A 129 -25.74 -16.75 -63.29
C ALA A 129 -24.79 -17.20 -62.16
N MET A 130 -25.19 -16.97 -60.91
CA MET A 130 -24.47 -17.48 -59.74
C MET A 130 -24.46 -19.01 -59.70
N ALA A 131 -25.58 -19.66 -60.05
CA ALA A 131 -25.67 -21.11 -60.14
C ALA A 131 -24.81 -21.67 -61.30
N ASP A 132 -24.84 -21.07 -62.49
CA ASP A 132 -23.98 -21.43 -63.62
C ASP A 132 -22.49 -21.43 -63.24
N LYS A 133 -22.04 -20.34 -62.60
CA LYS A 133 -20.66 -20.14 -62.15
C LYS A 133 -20.24 -21.15 -61.09
N LEU A 134 -21.12 -21.49 -60.14
CA LEU A 134 -20.86 -22.55 -59.16
C LEU A 134 -20.72 -23.93 -59.83
N VAL A 135 -21.53 -24.24 -60.85
CA VAL A 135 -21.39 -25.48 -61.63
C VAL A 135 -20.09 -25.46 -62.44
N ASP A 136 -19.66 -24.30 -62.96
CA ASP A 136 -18.36 -24.16 -63.64
C ASP A 136 -17.17 -24.41 -62.72
N ALA A 137 -17.20 -23.85 -61.50
CA ALA A 137 -16.19 -24.08 -60.47
C ALA A 137 -16.04 -25.57 -60.06
N ASN A 138 -17.01 -26.42 -60.40
CA ASN A 138 -16.97 -27.88 -60.23
C ASN A 138 -16.84 -28.36 -58.75
N ASP A 139 -17.16 -27.51 -57.79
CA ASP A 139 -17.28 -27.88 -56.37
C ASP A 139 -18.75 -28.16 -56.04
N THR A 140 -19.13 -29.43 -56.15
CA THR A 140 -20.49 -29.92 -55.86
C THR A 140 -20.94 -29.60 -54.42
N LYS A 141 -20.00 -29.60 -53.46
CA LYS A 141 -20.27 -29.31 -52.05
C LYS A 141 -20.53 -27.81 -51.83
N ALA A 142 -19.74 -26.95 -52.46
CA ALA A 142 -19.98 -25.50 -52.44
C ALA A 142 -21.28 -25.14 -53.15
N PHE A 143 -21.59 -25.74 -54.31
CA PHE A 143 -22.87 -25.57 -55.00
C PHE A 143 -24.04 -25.97 -54.10
N ALA A 144 -24.04 -27.18 -53.54
CA ALA A 144 -25.13 -27.67 -52.70
C ALA A 144 -25.38 -26.75 -51.50
N LYS A 145 -24.33 -26.35 -50.77
CA LYS A 145 -24.46 -25.47 -49.61
C LYS A 145 -24.88 -24.04 -49.98
N ALA A 146 -24.38 -23.52 -51.11
CA ALA A 146 -24.75 -22.19 -51.56
C ALA A 146 -26.21 -22.11 -52.06
N MET A 147 -26.65 -23.09 -52.86
CA MET A 147 -28.05 -23.20 -53.30
C MET A 147 -29.00 -23.43 -52.14
N GLU A 148 -28.67 -24.29 -51.17
CA GLU A 148 -29.54 -24.52 -50.01
C GLU A 148 -29.67 -23.27 -49.13
N THR A 149 -28.58 -22.52 -48.94
CA THR A 149 -28.60 -21.25 -48.20
C THR A 149 -29.43 -20.20 -48.94
N ALA A 150 -29.28 -20.10 -50.26
CA ALA A 150 -30.10 -19.20 -51.09
C ALA A 150 -31.58 -19.59 -51.10
N ARG A 151 -31.89 -20.89 -51.24
CA ARG A 151 -33.26 -21.46 -51.14
C ARG A 151 -33.89 -21.10 -49.80
N GLN A 152 -33.18 -21.29 -48.69
CA GLN A 152 -33.67 -20.96 -47.36
C GLN A 152 -33.93 -19.45 -47.19
N PHE A 153 -33.03 -18.60 -47.69
CA PHE A 153 -33.20 -17.16 -47.69
C PHE A 153 -34.40 -16.72 -48.55
N LEU A 154 -34.57 -17.29 -49.74
CA LEU A 154 -35.72 -17.03 -50.62
C LEU A 154 -37.04 -17.57 -50.05
N ALA A 155 -37.02 -18.65 -49.27
CA ALA A 155 -38.21 -19.18 -48.61
C ALA A 155 -38.66 -18.36 -47.39
N SER A 156 -37.71 -17.77 -46.65
CA SER A 156 -37.99 -17.35 -45.25
C SER A 156 -37.15 -16.19 -44.72
N ARG A 157 -36.34 -15.55 -45.57
CA ARG A 157 -35.34 -14.51 -45.22
C ARG A 157 -34.28 -14.97 -44.20
N GLN A 158 -34.15 -16.27 -43.96
CA GLN A 158 -33.14 -16.84 -43.08
C GLN A 158 -31.83 -17.12 -43.84
N LEU A 159 -30.72 -16.57 -43.35
CA LEU A 159 -29.37 -16.93 -43.78
C LEU A 159 -28.86 -18.21 -43.09
N TYR A 160 -29.47 -18.58 -41.97
CA TYR A 160 -29.22 -19.82 -41.24
C TYR A 160 -30.40 -20.14 -40.31
N ALA A 161 -30.69 -21.43 -40.12
CA ALA A 161 -31.53 -21.89 -39.02
C ALA A 161 -31.09 -23.25 -38.47
N SER A 162 -31.28 -23.41 -37.17
CA SER A 162 -31.21 -24.66 -36.43
C SER A 162 -32.36 -24.73 -35.42
N ASN A 163 -32.39 -25.80 -34.62
CA ASN A 163 -33.30 -25.90 -33.46
C ASN A 163 -32.92 -24.94 -32.32
N TYR A 164 -31.72 -24.35 -32.34
CA TYR A 164 -31.16 -23.55 -31.26
C TYR A 164 -31.10 -22.05 -31.58
N ASN A 165 -30.88 -21.70 -32.86
CA ASN A 165 -30.72 -20.32 -33.31
C ASN A 165 -31.05 -20.15 -34.80
N ARG A 166 -31.37 -18.91 -35.18
CA ARG A 166 -31.66 -18.47 -36.55
C ARG A 166 -31.02 -17.10 -36.79
N LEU A 167 -30.54 -16.86 -38.00
CA LEU A 167 -30.13 -15.54 -38.48
C LEU A 167 -31.01 -15.14 -39.66
N TYR A 168 -31.69 -14.01 -39.54
CA TYR A 168 -32.50 -13.42 -40.61
C TYR A 168 -31.82 -12.20 -41.21
N LEU A 169 -32.05 -11.96 -42.49
CA LEU A 169 -31.72 -10.73 -43.21
C LEU A 169 -33.03 -10.08 -43.67
N LEU A 170 -33.46 -9.05 -42.94
CA LEU A 170 -34.77 -8.42 -43.05
C LEU A 170 -34.66 -7.02 -43.65
N GLY A 171 -35.65 -6.63 -44.47
CA GLY A 171 -35.66 -5.32 -45.12
C GLY A 171 -34.49 -5.10 -46.10
N GLY A 172 -34.27 -3.83 -46.47
CA GLY A 172 -33.24 -3.42 -47.41
C GLY A 172 -33.40 -3.98 -48.83
N THR A 173 -32.36 -3.82 -49.63
CA THR A 173 -32.23 -4.42 -50.98
C THR A 173 -31.13 -5.47 -50.97
N PHE A 174 -31.25 -6.51 -51.78
CA PHE A 174 -30.23 -7.56 -51.93
C PHE A 174 -30.06 -7.94 -53.41
N THR A 175 -28.90 -8.51 -53.75
CA THR A 175 -28.62 -9.08 -55.06
C THR A 175 -27.69 -10.29 -54.97
N PHE A 176 -27.90 -11.29 -55.81
CA PHE A 176 -27.04 -12.46 -55.96
C PHE A 176 -25.87 -12.15 -56.89
N ALA A 177 -24.68 -12.64 -56.55
CA ALA A 177 -23.51 -12.49 -57.42
C ALA A 177 -22.53 -13.66 -57.26
N TYR A 178 -21.68 -13.85 -58.27
CA TYR A 178 -20.49 -14.67 -58.17
C TYR A 178 -19.25 -13.80 -58.34
N LEU A 179 -18.46 -13.65 -57.27
CA LEU A 179 -17.27 -12.82 -57.25
C LEU A 179 -16.05 -13.64 -57.70
N ASP A 180 -15.64 -13.49 -58.96
CA ASP A 180 -14.49 -14.21 -59.54
C ASP A 180 -13.14 -13.83 -58.89
N ALA A 181 -13.03 -12.62 -58.31
CA ALA A 181 -11.85 -12.14 -57.58
C ALA A 181 -12.22 -11.76 -56.13
N PRO A 182 -11.29 -11.89 -55.16
CA PRO A 182 -11.54 -11.47 -53.78
C PRO A 182 -11.80 -9.96 -53.68
N ARG A 183 -12.97 -9.58 -53.19
CA ARG A 183 -13.38 -8.18 -53.01
C ARG A 183 -13.31 -7.77 -51.54
N ALA A 184 -12.86 -6.54 -51.29
CA ALA A 184 -12.88 -5.92 -49.97
C ALA A 184 -14.24 -5.25 -49.69
N VAL A 185 -14.61 -5.15 -48.41
CA VAL A 185 -15.91 -4.59 -48.01
C VAL A 185 -15.92 -3.07 -48.18
N GLY A 186 -16.52 -2.60 -49.28
CA GLY A 186 -16.66 -1.17 -49.53
C GLY A 186 -16.81 -0.78 -51.00
N ASP A 187 -16.35 -1.61 -51.93
CA ASP A 187 -16.32 -1.28 -53.37
C ASP A 187 -17.69 -1.38 -54.05
N VAL A 188 -18.72 -0.73 -53.49
CA VAL A 188 -20.02 -0.55 -54.14
C VAL A 188 -19.85 0.51 -55.23
N VAL A 189 -19.40 0.05 -56.40
CA VAL A 189 -19.35 0.72 -57.71
C VAL A 189 -19.30 2.26 -57.66
N SER A 190 -18.08 2.80 -57.75
CA SER A 190 -17.82 4.09 -58.38
C SER A 190 -16.45 4.01 -59.05
N THR A 191 -16.39 4.37 -60.34
CA THR A 191 -15.23 4.14 -61.20
C THR A 191 -14.07 5.11 -60.91
N SER A 192 -12.98 4.60 -60.32
CA SER A 192 -11.63 5.14 -60.54
C SER A 192 -10.55 4.17 -60.04
N SER A 193 -9.53 3.94 -60.86
CA SER A 193 -8.40 3.04 -60.58
C SER A 193 -7.38 3.61 -59.58
N ALA A 194 -6.93 2.79 -58.63
CA ALA A 194 -5.62 2.96 -57.98
C ALA A 194 -5.06 1.58 -57.56
N SER A 195 -3.77 1.36 -57.78
CA SER A 195 -3.08 0.09 -57.54
C SER A 195 -2.56 -0.04 -56.10
N GLY A 196 -2.69 -1.23 -55.53
CA GLY A 196 -2.10 -1.61 -54.24
C GLY A 196 -1.75 -3.10 -54.21
N THR A 197 -0.51 -3.43 -53.85
CA THR A 197 0.08 -4.77 -54.02
C THR A 197 -0.54 -5.80 -53.08
N ALA A 198 -1.10 -6.88 -53.63
CA ALA A 198 -1.67 -7.99 -52.87
C ALA A 198 -0.60 -8.97 -52.37
N VAL A 199 -0.77 -9.48 -51.14
CA VAL A 199 0.05 -10.57 -50.56
C VAL A 199 -0.78 -11.85 -50.49
N SER A 200 -0.20 -12.97 -50.91
CA SER A 200 -0.89 -14.25 -51.09
C SER A 200 -1.44 -14.87 -49.79
N PRO A 201 -2.63 -15.52 -49.81
CA PRO A 201 -3.21 -16.14 -48.63
C PRO A 201 -2.65 -17.55 -48.36
N THR A 202 -1.97 -17.72 -47.23
CA THR A 202 -1.56 -19.05 -46.74
C THR A 202 -2.75 -19.77 -46.07
N SER A 203 -3.07 -20.96 -46.58
CA SER A 203 -3.94 -22.02 -46.03
C SER A 203 -4.65 -21.75 -44.69
N ALA A 204 -5.98 -21.55 -44.76
CA ALA A 204 -6.85 -21.50 -43.58
C ALA A 204 -7.08 -22.90 -42.99
N THR A 205 -6.28 -23.27 -42.00
CA THR A 205 -6.45 -24.51 -41.21
C THR A 205 -7.58 -24.34 -40.19
N SER A 206 -8.35 -25.41 -39.97
CA SER A 206 -9.37 -25.65 -38.92
C SER A 206 -9.75 -24.46 -38.00
N ALA A 207 -11.00 -24.00 -38.11
CA ALA A 207 -11.56 -22.96 -37.26
C ALA A 207 -11.66 -23.37 -35.78
N ALA A 208 -10.62 -23.09 -34.99
CA ALA A 208 -10.77 -22.86 -33.57
C ALA A 208 -11.58 -21.57 -33.36
N THR A 209 -12.50 -21.57 -32.39
CA THR A 209 -13.23 -20.35 -32.01
C THR A 209 -12.22 -19.25 -31.66
N PRO A 210 -12.19 -18.10 -32.37
CA PRO A 210 -11.24 -17.05 -32.04
C PRO A 210 -11.60 -16.49 -30.66
N ALA A 211 -10.63 -16.58 -29.75
CA ALA A 211 -10.71 -16.07 -28.38
C ALA A 211 -11.34 -14.67 -28.34
N SER A 212 -12.21 -14.43 -27.37
CA SER A 212 -12.75 -13.11 -27.14
C SER A 212 -11.67 -12.18 -26.60
N ARG A 213 -11.73 -10.90 -26.97
CA ARG A 213 -10.97 -9.85 -26.26
C ARG A 213 -11.49 -9.63 -24.84
N PHE A 214 -12.63 -10.23 -24.50
CA PHE A 214 -13.24 -10.23 -23.19
C PHE A 214 -13.04 -11.57 -22.44
N ASP A 215 -12.27 -12.53 -22.98
CA ASP A 215 -11.92 -13.75 -22.24
C ASP A 215 -11.05 -13.38 -21.01
N GLY A 216 -11.41 -13.89 -19.83
CA GLY A 216 -10.78 -13.51 -18.57
C GLY A 216 -11.18 -12.12 -18.02
N TRP A 217 -12.11 -11.40 -18.66
CA TRP A 217 -12.55 -10.07 -18.24
C TRP A 217 -13.51 -10.08 -17.02
N ASP A 218 -14.25 -11.17 -16.86
CA ASP A 218 -15.15 -11.44 -15.73
C ASP A 218 -14.47 -12.18 -14.58
N ASP A 219 -13.34 -12.84 -14.85
CA ASP A 219 -12.65 -13.64 -13.85
C ASP A 219 -12.01 -12.75 -12.77
N PRO A 220 -12.11 -13.13 -11.47
CA PRO A 220 -11.32 -12.50 -10.43
C PRO A 220 -9.84 -12.86 -10.64
N LEU A 221 -9.13 -12.01 -11.39
CA LEU A 221 -7.73 -12.18 -11.84
C LEU A 221 -6.87 -12.96 -10.83
N PRO A 222 -6.48 -14.21 -11.14
CA PRO A 222 -5.61 -14.99 -10.27
C PRO A 222 -4.20 -14.39 -10.29
N GLY A 223 -3.86 -13.61 -9.26
CA GLY A 223 -2.50 -13.15 -9.01
C GLY A 223 -1.84 -12.46 -10.20
N ASP A 224 -2.52 -11.50 -10.85
CA ASP A 224 -1.89 -10.73 -11.93
C ASP A 224 -0.61 -10.07 -11.42
N SER A 225 0.47 -10.24 -12.18
CA SER A 225 1.86 -10.17 -11.70
C SER A 225 2.35 -8.79 -11.25
N GLY A 226 1.48 -7.77 -11.25
CA GLY A 226 1.81 -6.39 -10.97
C GLY A 226 2.66 -5.70 -12.05
N VAL A 227 3.10 -6.46 -13.06
CA VAL A 227 3.83 -5.95 -14.22
C VAL A 227 2.83 -5.37 -15.21
N ALA A 228 2.80 -4.04 -15.31
CA ALA A 228 2.14 -3.39 -16.43
C ALA A 228 2.75 -3.92 -17.73
N ARG A 229 1.91 -4.36 -18.69
CA ARG A 229 2.40 -4.72 -20.02
C ARG A 229 3.11 -3.49 -20.62
N PRO A 230 4.40 -3.56 -20.99
CA PRO A 230 5.10 -2.42 -21.55
C PRO A 230 4.52 -2.15 -22.94
N LEU A 231 3.66 -1.13 -23.00
CA LEU A 231 3.10 -0.61 -24.25
C LEU A 231 3.68 0.79 -24.45
N GLY A 232 4.35 0.98 -25.59
CA GLY A 232 4.96 2.24 -25.94
C GLY A 232 3.96 3.38 -26.03
N ARG A 233 4.48 4.60 -26.20
CA ARG A 233 3.63 5.75 -26.53
C ARG A 233 2.90 5.45 -27.83
N ILE A 234 1.56 5.50 -27.79
CA ILE A 234 0.60 5.05 -28.80
C ILE A 234 0.40 3.52 -28.78
N PHE A 235 -0.70 3.09 -28.17
CA PHE A 235 -1.27 1.77 -28.42
C PHE A 235 -1.87 1.76 -29.84
N ILE A 236 -1.41 0.83 -30.69
CA ILE A 236 -1.96 0.61 -32.02
C ILE A 236 -3.00 -0.52 -31.93
N PRO A 237 -4.29 -0.27 -32.25
CA PRO A 237 -5.31 -1.31 -32.29
C PRO A 237 -4.92 -2.47 -33.20
N GLN A 238 -4.69 -3.65 -32.59
CA GLN A 238 -4.41 -4.90 -33.29
C GLN A 238 -5.70 -5.47 -33.89
N ARG A 239 -6.23 -4.82 -34.94
CA ARG A 239 -7.50 -5.17 -35.59
C ARG A 239 -7.40 -6.55 -36.25
N LYS A 240 -8.42 -7.38 -36.09
CA LYS A 240 -8.60 -8.62 -36.87
C LYS A 240 -8.76 -8.25 -38.35
N PRO A 241 -8.05 -8.92 -39.28
CA PRO A 241 -8.22 -8.65 -40.70
C PRO A 241 -9.64 -9.03 -41.14
N ILE A 242 -10.29 -8.14 -41.90
CA ILE A 242 -11.56 -8.44 -42.56
C ILE A 242 -11.25 -9.37 -43.76
N PRO A 243 -11.86 -10.56 -43.85
CA PRO A 243 -11.61 -11.46 -44.97
C PRO A 243 -12.22 -10.88 -46.26
N ALA A 244 -11.46 -10.95 -47.35
CA ALA A 244 -12.00 -10.67 -48.68
C ALA A 244 -12.98 -11.78 -49.10
N VAL A 245 -14.07 -11.40 -49.78
CA VAL A 245 -15.10 -12.34 -50.23
C VAL A 245 -14.90 -12.73 -51.70
N SER A 246 -15.02 -14.02 -52.01
CA SER A 246 -14.95 -14.56 -53.37
C SER A 246 -15.88 -15.77 -53.53
N GLY A 247 -16.43 -15.98 -54.72
CA GLY A 247 -17.44 -16.99 -55.01
C GLY A 247 -18.87 -16.47 -54.86
N ALA A 248 -19.83 -17.37 -54.63
CA ALA A 248 -21.26 -17.06 -54.57
C ALA A 248 -21.67 -16.28 -53.30
N VAL A 249 -22.26 -15.10 -53.49
CA VAL A 249 -22.67 -14.18 -52.42
C VAL A 249 -24.10 -13.67 -52.58
N ILE A 250 -24.71 -13.27 -51.47
CA ILE A 250 -25.79 -12.27 -51.45
C ILE A 250 -25.18 -10.94 -50.98
N SER A 251 -25.11 -9.95 -51.86
CA SER A 251 -24.79 -8.56 -51.51
C SER A 251 -26.05 -7.86 -51.03
N PHE A 252 -26.03 -7.18 -49.89
CA PHE A 252 -27.20 -6.49 -49.31
C PHE A 252 -26.88 -5.04 -48.90
N LYS A 253 -27.90 -4.19 -48.90
CA LYS A 253 -27.79 -2.76 -48.55
C LYS A 253 -28.98 -2.29 -47.72
N GLY A 254 -28.70 -1.59 -46.63
CA GLY A 254 -29.70 -0.99 -45.74
C GLY A 254 -30.65 -2.01 -45.10
N ALA A 255 -30.16 -3.22 -44.83
CA ALA A 255 -30.94 -4.31 -44.26
C ALA A 255 -30.64 -4.49 -42.77
N SER A 256 -31.43 -5.31 -42.09
CA SER A 256 -31.29 -5.60 -40.66
C SER A 256 -30.99 -7.08 -40.44
N LEU A 257 -29.93 -7.36 -39.69
CA LEU A 257 -29.54 -8.73 -39.31
C LEU A 257 -30.14 -9.07 -37.96
N ALA A 258 -31.19 -9.88 -37.93
CA ALA A 258 -31.86 -10.31 -36.70
C ALA A 258 -31.36 -11.70 -36.27
N MET A 259 -30.69 -11.75 -35.12
CA MET A 259 -30.26 -12.98 -34.46
C MET A 259 -31.34 -13.40 -33.46
N VAL A 260 -31.86 -14.63 -33.61
CA VAL A 260 -32.90 -15.21 -32.74
C VAL A 260 -32.36 -16.52 -32.16
N ALA A 261 -32.30 -16.66 -30.85
CA ALA A 261 -31.83 -17.85 -30.16
C ALA A 261 -32.66 -18.17 -28.91
N THR A 262 -32.45 -19.33 -28.29
CA THR A 262 -33.19 -19.74 -27.07
C THR A 262 -32.98 -18.82 -25.85
N GLY A 263 -31.92 -18.01 -25.84
CA GLY A 263 -31.61 -17.11 -24.72
C GLY A 263 -32.22 -15.71 -24.85
N ASP A 264 -32.20 -15.16 -26.07
CA ASP A 264 -32.57 -13.79 -26.39
C ASP A 264 -32.71 -13.60 -27.92
N SER A 265 -33.12 -12.39 -28.33
CA SER A 265 -33.17 -11.98 -29.73
C SER A 265 -32.77 -10.52 -29.86
N VAL A 266 -31.93 -10.22 -30.84
CA VAL A 266 -31.39 -8.87 -31.07
C VAL A 266 -31.20 -8.62 -32.57
N SER A 267 -31.13 -7.36 -32.95
CA SER A 267 -30.91 -6.94 -34.33
C SER A 267 -29.74 -5.96 -34.47
N LEU A 268 -29.03 -6.07 -35.59
CA LEU A 268 -28.13 -5.04 -36.10
C LEU A 268 -28.87 -4.33 -37.25
N GLU A 269 -29.30 -3.10 -37.01
CA GLU A 269 -30.15 -2.32 -37.92
C GLU A 269 -29.33 -1.56 -38.97
N ASN A 270 -29.86 -1.42 -40.19
CA ASN A 270 -29.30 -0.58 -41.27
C ASN A 270 -27.83 -0.88 -41.61
N THR A 271 -27.52 -2.16 -41.82
CA THR A 271 -26.21 -2.66 -42.27
C THR A 271 -26.21 -3.00 -43.77
N SER A 272 -25.03 -3.02 -44.38
CA SER A 272 -24.79 -3.43 -45.77
C SER A 272 -23.60 -4.38 -45.83
N GLY A 273 -23.48 -5.22 -46.85
CA GLY A 273 -22.34 -6.14 -46.97
C GLY A 273 -22.61 -7.35 -47.85
N ASP A 274 -21.79 -8.38 -47.69
CA ASP A 274 -21.83 -9.60 -48.49
C ASP A 274 -22.00 -10.85 -47.60
N VAL A 275 -22.89 -11.75 -47.98
CA VAL A 275 -23.06 -13.07 -47.34
C VAL A 275 -22.47 -14.14 -48.25
N LEU A 276 -21.33 -14.72 -47.87
CA LEU A 276 -20.69 -15.82 -48.59
C LEU A 276 -21.45 -17.12 -48.36
N LEU A 277 -22.23 -17.52 -49.36
CA LEU A 277 -23.24 -18.59 -49.26
C LEU A 277 -22.63 -19.97 -48.96
N LYS A 278 -21.44 -20.26 -49.49
CA LYS A 278 -20.75 -21.54 -49.23
C LYS A 278 -20.30 -21.71 -47.77
N ASP A 279 -20.13 -20.62 -47.03
CA ASP A 279 -19.63 -20.67 -45.64
C ASP A 279 -20.70 -20.28 -44.62
N GLY A 280 -21.67 -19.45 -45.00
CA GLY A 280 -22.55 -18.74 -44.06
C GLY A 280 -21.81 -17.59 -43.37
N LEU A 281 -20.82 -16.99 -44.06
CA LEU A 281 -20.01 -15.90 -43.53
C LEU A 281 -20.56 -14.56 -44.02
N VAL A 282 -21.06 -13.75 -43.11
CA VAL A 282 -21.46 -12.37 -43.36
C VAL A 282 -20.26 -11.46 -43.12
N VAL A 283 -19.88 -10.68 -44.12
CA VAL A 283 -18.84 -9.66 -44.02
C VAL A 283 -19.53 -8.32 -44.28
N GLY A 284 -19.75 -7.56 -43.22
CA GLY A 284 -20.67 -6.42 -43.20
C GLY A 284 -20.01 -5.10 -42.86
N LYS A 285 -20.72 -4.02 -43.15
CA LYS A 285 -20.28 -2.63 -43.03
C LYS A 285 -21.43 -1.72 -42.60
N GLY A 286 -21.13 -0.83 -41.67
CA GLY A 286 -22.12 0.01 -41.03
C GLY A 286 -23.08 -0.79 -40.14
N GLY A 287 -24.20 -0.16 -39.83
CA GLY A 287 -25.21 -0.70 -38.94
C GLY A 287 -25.11 -0.23 -37.49
N THR A 288 -26.23 -0.31 -36.79
CA THR A 288 -26.40 0.16 -35.41
C THR A 288 -26.91 -0.96 -34.51
N PHE A 289 -26.26 -1.17 -33.36
CA PHE A 289 -26.70 -2.11 -32.33
C PHE A 289 -26.92 -1.37 -31.02
N THR A 290 -28.06 -1.59 -30.37
CA THR A 290 -28.49 -0.87 -29.16
C THR A 290 -28.45 -1.74 -27.91
N TRP A 291 -28.45 -1.12 -26.72
CA TRP A 291 -28.56 -1.80 -25.43
C TRP A 291 -30.02 -2.11 -25.03
N ALA A 292 -30.93 -2.25 -26.01
CA ALA A 292 -32.36 -2.55 -25.76
C ALA A 292 -32.58 -3.84 -24.94
N LEU A 293 -31.68 -4.83 -25.04
CA LEU A 293 -31.68 -6.08 -24.26
C LEU A 293 -31.61 -5.88 -22.72
N VAL A 294 -31.15 -4.70 -22.31
CA VAL A 294 -31.06 -4.23 -20.92
C VAL A 294 -31.75 -2.86 -20.76
N GLU A 295 -32.84 -2.65 -21.51
CA GLU A 295 -33.77 -1.52 -21.39
C GLU A 295 -33.15 -0.12 -21.61
N ARG A 296 -32.03 -0.05 -22.36
CA ARG A 296 -31.32 1.20 -22.67
C ARG A 296 -31.04 1.37 -24.17
N PRO A 297 -32.08 1.54 -25.02
CA PRO A 297 -31.91 1.72 -26.46
C PRO A 297 -31.19 3.03 -26.84
N ASP A 298 -31.12 4.00 -25.92
CA ASP A 298 -30.39 5.26 -26.05
C ASP A 298 -28.86 5.10 -26.03
N ILE A 299 -28.36 3.94 -25.59
CA ILE A 299 -26.96 3.54 -25.68
C ILE A 299 -26.80 2.62 -26.89
N PHE A 300 -25.93 3.00 -27.83
CA PHE A 300 -25.73 2.24 -29.05
C PHE A 300 -24.31 2.36 -29.59
N VAL A 301 -23.93 1.36 -30.40
CA VAL A 301 -22.70 1.40 -31.19
C VAL A 301 -23.03 1.44 -32.68
N THR A 302 -22.27 2.23 -33.44
CA THR A 302 -22.25 2.18 -34.90
C THR A 302 -20.99 1.44 -35.37
N PHE A 303 -21.15 0.50 -36.27
CA PHE A 303 -20.05 -0.36 -36.76
C PHE A 303 -19.32 0.28 -37.93
N SER A 304 -18.01 -0.02 -38.06
CA SER A 304 -17.25 0.26 -39.28
C SER A 304 -17.38 -0.95 -40.21
N ASP A 305 -16.46 -1.91 -40.15
CA ASP A 305 -16.56 -3.21 -40.82
C ASP A 305 -16.59 -4.33 -39.76
N TYR A 306 -17.28 -5.44 -40.03
CA TYR A 306 -17.43 -6.56 -39.11
C TYR A 306 -17.58 -7.90 -39.81
N VAL A 307 -17.40 -8.99 -39.05
CA VAL A 307 -17.54 -10.37 -39.53
C VAL A 307 -18.47 -11.13 -38.59
N LEU A 308 -19.44 -11.84 -39.15
CA LEU A 308 -20.42 -12.66 -38.44
C LEU A 308 -20.55 -14.01 -39.16
N THR A 309 -20.42 -15.12 -38.43
CA THR A 309 -20.74 -16.45 -38.95
C THR A 309 -22.19 -16.76 -38.61
N ALA A 310 -23.05 -16.98 -39.61
CA ALA A 310 -24.50 -17.13 -39.45
C ALA A 310 -24.93 -18.25 -38.48
N GLN A 311 -24.07 -19.27 -38.32
CA GLN A 311 -24.29 -20.39 -37.39
C GLN A 311 -24.13 -19.99 -35.92
N ASN A 312 -23.39 -18.91 -35.63
CA ASN A 312 -23.06 -18.48 -34.28
C ASN A 312 -23.90 -17.24 -33.91
N PRO A 313 -24.72 -17.29 -32.83
CA PRO A 313 -25.45 -16.11 -32.36
C PRO A 313 -24.52 -15.20 -31.53
N ARG A 314 -23.44 -14.74 -32.16
CA ARG A 314 -22.38 -13.88 -31.61
C ARG A 314 -21.99 -12.84 -32.65
N LEU A 315 -22.04 -11.57 -32.29
CA LEU A 315 -21.56 -10.45 -33.10
C LEU A 315 -20.35 -9.81 -32.42
N SER A 316 -19.26 -9.63 -33.15
CA SER A 316 -18.04 -8.99 -32.62
C SER A 316 -17.41 -8.10 -33.67
N ALA A 317 -16.90 -6.93 -33.26
CA ALA A 317 -16.23 -6.00 -34.14
C ALA A 317 -15.11 -5.24 -33.41
N ASP A 318 -14.01 -4.99 -34.10
CA ASP A 318 -12.84 -4.29 -33.55
C ASP A 318 -12.88 -2.77 -33.75
N ASP A 319 -13.75 -2.27 -34.65
CA ASP A 319 -13.92 -0.83 -34.93
C ASP A 319 -15.40 -0.43 -34.86
N VAL A 320 -15.88 -0.19 -33.64
CA VAL A 320 -17.16 0.47 -33.41
C VAL A 320 -16.97 1.86 -32.80
N THR A 321 -18.00 2.69 -32.93
CA THR A 321 -18.12 3.97 -32.22
C THR A 321 -19.31 3.91 -31.27
N LEU A 322 -19.05 3.98 -29.96
CA LEU A 322 -20.08 4.08 -28.93
C LEU A 322 -20.63 5.50 -28.86
N THR A 323 -21.95 5.60 -28.93
CA THR A 323 -22.73 6.76 -28.48
C THR A 323 -23.39 6.39 -27.15
N TYR A 324 -23.02 7.11 -26.09
CA TYR A 324 -23.49 6.88 -24.73
C TYR A 324 -23.80 8.24 -24.09
N ASN A 325 -25.07 8.54 -23.91
CA ASN A 325 -25.50 9.73 -23.20
C ASN A 325 -25.54 9.44 -21.70
N ALA A 326 -24.50 9.86 -20.99
CA ALA A 326 -24.42 9.75 -19.53
C ALA A 326 -25.50 10.59 -18.81
N GLN A 327 -26.09 11.58 -19.50
CA GLN A 327 -27.14 12.44 -19.00
C GLN A 327 -27.91 13.07 -20.17
N PRO A 328 -29.24 13.32 -20.05
CA PRO A 328 -29.96 14.14 -21.02
C PRO A 328 -29.31 15.53 -21.18
N GLY A 329 -29.10 15.96 -22.42
CA GLY A 329 -28.54 17.28 -22.75
C GLY A 329 -27.01 17.41 -22.70
N VAL A 330 -26.26 16.40 -22.23
CA VAL A 330 -24.78 16.42 -22.21
C VAL A 330 -24.22 15.49 -23.29
N ALA A 331 -23.85 16.06 -24.42
CA ALA A 331 -23.22 15.32 -25.52
C ALA A 331 -21.84 14.79 -25.12
N VAL A 332 -21.74 13.46 -24.94
CA VAL A 332 -20.45 12.78 -24.75
C VAL A 332 -19.77 12.62 -26.11
N LYS A 333 -18.45 12.86 -26.17
CA LYS A 333 -17.69 12.63 -27.41
C LYS A 333 -17.80 11.15 -27.82
N PRO A 334 -18.08 10.81 -29.09
CA PRO A 334 -18.17 9.43 -29.54
C PRO A 334 -16.88 8.66 -29.27
N VAL A 335 -16.98 7.49 -28.63
CA VAL A 335 -15.81 6.72 -28.15
C VAL A 335 -15.55 5.53 -29.07
N LYS A 336 -14.35 5.45 -29.65
CA LYS A 336 -13.97 4.30 -30.50
C LYS A 336 -13.47 3.12 -29.67
N GLY A 337 -13.87 1.91 -30.04
CA GLY A 337 -13.54 0.71 -29.29
C GLY A 337 -13.95 -0.59 -29.97
N VAL A 338 -13.86 -1.67 -29.20
CA VAL A 338 -14.30 -3.01 -29.57
C VAL A 338 -15.69 -3.31 -29.01
N PHE A 339 -16.45 -4.15 -29.71
CA PHE A 339 -17.78 -4.60 -29.32
C PHE A 339 -17.88 -6.12 -29.31
N GLU A 340 -18.65 -6.65 -28.36
CA GLU A 340 -19.10 -8.04 -28.38
C GLU A 340 -20.55 -8.18 -27.90
N TYR A 341 -21.30 -9.01 -28.60
CA TYR A 341 -22.56 -9.59 -28.17
C TYR A 341 -22.49 -11.11 -28.33
N VAL A 342 -22.92 -11.85 -27.31
CA VAL A 342 -23.10 -13.31 -27.33
C VAL A 342 -24.47 -13.61 -26.75
N SER A 343 -25.32 -14.33 -27.49
CA SER A 343 -26.60 -14.85 -26.97
C SER A 343 -26.35 -15.82 -25.82
N GLN A 344 -26.96 -15.58 -24.67
CA GLN A 344 -26.83 -16.44 -23.48
C GLN A 344 -28.18 -16.66 -22.79
N LYS A 345 -28.43 -17.89 -22.32
CA LYS A 345 -29.62 -18.20 -21.52
C LYS A 345 -29.45 -17.61 -20.11
N ARG A 346 -30.18 -16.54 -19.81
CA ARG A 346 -30.14 -15.84 -18.52
C ARG A 346 -31.03 -16.51 -17.47
N ALA A 347 -30.57 -16.53 -16.23
CA ALA A 347 -31.42 -16.79 -15.06
C ALA A 347 -32.10 -15.47 -14.62
N THR A 348 -33.36 -15.53 -14.18
CA THR A 348 -34.22 -14.36 -13.92
C THR A 348 -33.64 -13.36 -12.89
N SER A 349 -32.68 -13.77 -12.07
CA SER A 349 -32.05 -12.97 -11.01
C SER A 349 -30.68 -12.38 -11.37
N GLN A 350 -30.12 -12.64 -12.56
CA GLN A 350 -28.81 -12.15 -12.97
C GLN A 350 -28.91 -10.99 -13.98
N ALA A 351 -28.21 -9.89 -13.69
CA ALA A 351 -28.08 -8.77 -14.62
C ALA A 351 -27.38 -9.23 -15.92
N GLY A 352 -27.89 -8.77 -17.06
CA GLY A 352 -27.28 -9.09 -18.36
C GLY A 352 -25.88 -8.51 -18.48
N THR A 353 -24.90 -9.33 -18.83
CA THR A 353 -23.50 -8.91 -19.01
C THR A 353 -23.16 -8.58 -20.48
N TYR A 354 -24.12 -8.76 -21.38
CA TYR A 354 -24.06 -8.38 -22.79
C TYR A 354 -25.21 -7.39 -23.12
N PRO A 355 -25.05 -6.55 -24.16
CA PRO A 355 -23.84 -6.34 -24.97
C PRO A 355 -22.65 -5.75 -24.20
N ARG A 356 -21.45 -5.87 -24.78
CA ARG A 356 -20.17 -5.42 -24.23
C ARG A 356 -19.47 -4.43 -25.15
N PHE A 357 -18.84 -3.42 -24.58
CA PHE A 357 -17.98 -2.45 -25.27
C PHE A 357 -16.72 -2.19 -24.45
N MET A 358 -15.59 -1.90 -25.12
CA MET A 358 -14.36 -1.43 -24.47
C MET A 358 -13.58 -0.47 -25.38
N SER A 359 -13.23 0.71 -24.87
CA SER A 359 -12.55 1.75 -25.64
C SER A 359 -11.11 1.37 -26.01
N TRP A 360 -10.66 1.80 -27.19
CA TRP A 360 -9.24 1.82 -27.54
C TRP A 360 -8.48 2.95 -26.84
N GLN A 361 -9.17 4.09 -26.68
CA GLN A 361 -8.69 5.29 -26.00
C GLN A 361 -8.57 5.05 -24.48
N ASN A 362 -7.62 5.75 -23.84
CA ASN A 362 -7.38 5.71 -22.39
C ASN A 362 -7.32 7.12 -21.76
N ASP A 363 -7.95 8.10 -22.40
CA ASP A 363 -8.05 9.52 -21.99
C ASP A 363 -9.52 9.98 -21.81
N VAL A 364 -10.47 9.04 -21.92
CA VAL A 364 -11.92 9.26 -21.80
C VAL A 364 -12.24 9.85 -20.42
N ALA A 365 -13.09 10.87 -20.42
CA ALA A 365 -13.70 11.40 -19.20
C ALA A 365 -15.03 10.70 -18.94
N ILE A 366 -15.25 10.26 -17.70
CA ILE A 366 -16.55 9.83 -17.23
C ILE A 366 -17.18 11.03 -16.49
N PRO A 367 -18.22 11.68 -17.02
CA PRO A 367 -18.90 12.78 -16.34
C PRO A 367 -19.70 12.28 -15.13
N ASN A 368 -20.19 13.21 -14.30
CA ASN A 368 -21.12 12.94 -13.20
C ASN A 368 -20.62 11.94 -12.14
N LEU A 369 -19.31 11.88 -11.89
CA LEU A 369 -18.74 11.17 -10.74
C LEU A 369 -18.90 11.94 -9.40
N GLY A 370 -19.43 13.17 -9.45
CA GLY A 370 -19.64 14.05 -8.30
C GLY A 370 -18.70 15.27 -8.33
N PRO A 371 -18.92 16.27 -7.47
CA PRO A 371 -18.02 17.42 -7.37
C PRO A 371 -16.62 16.96 -6.98
N ASP A 372 -15.60 17.68 -7.47
CA ASP A 372 -14.18 17.42 -7.19
C ASP A 372 -13.61 16.06 -7.65
N ILE A 373 -14.34 15.23 -8.41
CA ILE A 373 -13.92 13.89 -8.81
C ILE A 373 -13.67 13.82 -10.32
N ASP A 374 -12.40 13.81 -10.73
CA ASP A 374 -11.99 13.67 -12.13
C ASP A 374 -11.64 12.20 -12.44
N TYR A 375 -12.08 11.69 -13.59
CA TYR A 375 -11.60 10.43 -14.17
C TYR A 375 -10.97 10.67 -15.55
N ARG A 376 -9.84 10.00 -15.81
CA ARG A 376 -9.18 9.90 -17.12
C ARG A 376 -8.70 8.47 -17.33
N GLY A 377 -9.22 7.79 -18.33
CA GLY A 377 -8.89 6.38 -18.57
C GLY A 377 -9.69 5.80 -19.72
N GLY A 378 -9.78 4.48 -19.78
CA GLY A 378 -10.68 3.80 -20.71
C GLY A 378 -12.13 3.80 -20.26
N LEU A 379 -13.04 3.50 -21.19
CA LEU A 379 -14.45 3.30 -20.92
C LEU A 379 -14.87 1.94 -21.47
N ALA A 380 -15.46 1.12 -20.60
CA ALA A 380 -16.03 -0.16 -20.92
C ALA A 380 -17.45 -0.28 -20.33
N LEU A 381 -18.31 -1.00 -21.05
CA LEU A 381 -19.67 -1.33 -20.64
C LEU A 381 -19.85 -2.84 -20.73
N SER A 382 -20.48 -3.45 -19.73
CA SER A 382 -20.96 -4.83 -19.77
C SER A 382 -22.40 -4.85 -19.29
N GLY A 383 -23.33 -5.03 -20.23
CA GLY A 383 -24.71 -4.61 -20.01
C GLY A 383 -24.73 -3.16 -19.54
N LEU A 384 -25.27 -2.93 -18.35
CA LEU A 384 -25.34 -1.61 -17.71
C LEU A 384 -24.16 -1.27 -16.77
N GLN A 385 -23.25 -2.23 -16.51
CA GLN A 385 -22.11 -1.96 -15.62
C GLN A 385 -21.05 -1.10 -16.34
N LEU A 386 -20.86 0.12 -15.85
CA LEU A 386 -19.77 1.00 -16.27
C LEU A 386 -18.46 0.58 -15.59
N VAL A 387 -17.43 0.38 -16.40
CA VAL A 387 -16.08 -0.01 -15.98
C VAL A 387 -15.07 0.93 -16.64
N GLY A 388 -14.20 1.52 -15.83
CA GLY A 388 -13.10 2.34 -16.27
C GLY A 388 -11.90 1.49 -16.67
N ALA A 389 -11.91 0.94 -17.89
CA ALA A 389 -10.87 0.09 -18.46
C ALA A 389 -10.77 0.32 -19.99
N SER A 390 -9.59 0.17 -20.58
CA SER A 390 -9.37 0.25 -22.03
C SER A 390 -8.82 -1.07 -22.57
N ALA A 391 -9.07 -1.35 -23.86
CA ALA A 391 -8.54 -2.52 -24.57
C ALA A 391 -7.01 -2.44 -24.78
N SER A 392 -6.41 -1.28 -24.47
CA SER A 392 -4.95 -1.11 -24.37
C SER A 392 -4.36 -1.63 -23.04
N GLY A 393 -5.17 -1.81 -21.98
CA GLY A 393 -4.69 -2.18 -20.65
C GLY A 393 -3.87 -1.09 -19.93
N GLN A 394 -3.79 0.13 -20.47
CA GLN A 394 -3.13 1.26 -19.81
C GLN A 394 -3.86 1.65 -18.51
N LEU A 395 -3.10 2.22 -17.56
CA LEU A 395 -3.66 2.67 -16.28
C LEU A 395 -4.62 3.84 -16.49
N ALA A 396 -5.84 3.69 -16.00
CA ALA A 396 -6.74 4.79 -15.74
C ALA A 396 -6.30 5.57 -14.48
N THR A 397 -6.77 6.81 -14.34
CA THR A 397 -6.52 7.70 -13.21
C THR A 397 -7.82 8.29 -12.69
N LEU A 398 -8.07 8.10 -11.40
CA LEU A 398 -9.07 8.81 -10.60
C LEU A 398 -8.35 9.86 -9.74
N THR A 399 -8.79 11.12 -9.81
CA THR A 399 -8.29 12.21 -8.95
C THR A 399 -9.43 12.79 -8.15
N VAL A 400 -9.28 12.84 -6.83
CA VAL A 400 -10.24 13.48 -5.92
C VAL A 400 -9.61 14.75 -5.37
N LYS A 401 -10.32 15.86 -5.49
CA LYS A 401 -9.93 17.19 -4.97
C LYS A 401 -10.66 17.50 -3.66
N LYS A 402 -10.28 18.62 -3.05
CA LYS A 402 -10.99 19.35 -2.01
C LYS A 402 -10.64 20.82 -2.22
N ASP A 403 -11.64 21.69 -2.35
CA ASP A 403 -11.46 23.14 -2.53
C ASP A 403 -10.52 23.45 -3.72
N GLY A 404 -10.71 22.72 -4.83
CA GLY A 404 -9.89 22.79 -6.05
C GLY A 404 -8.50 22.13 -5.97
N LYS A 405 -7.96 21.88 -4.78
CA LYS A 405 -6.64 21.25 -4.57
C LYS A 405 -6.76 19.72 -4.58
N ARG A 406 -5.77 19.01 -5.12
CA ARG A 406 -5.77 17.53 -5.14
C ARG A 406 -5.66 16.98 -3.71
N ALA A 407 -6.61 16.15 -3.29
CA ALA A 407 -6.57 15.43 -2.03
C ALA A 407 -5.84 14.08 -2.22
N PHE A 408 -6.23 13.31 -3.23
CA PHE A 408 -5.50 12.10 -3.64
C PHE A 408 -5.70 11.74 -5.10
N LYS A 409 -4.83 10.87 -5.61
CA LYS A 409 -4.88 10.20 -6.90
C LYS A 409 -4.83 8.68 -6.69
N ALA A 410 -5.67 7.94 -7.41
CA ALA A 410 -5.57 6.50 -7.56
C ALA A 410 -5.41 6.14 -9.04
N SER A 411 -4.53 5.18 -9.37
CA SER A 411 -4.34 4.68 -10.75
C SER A 411 -4.44 3.16 -10.80
N SER A 412 -5.19 2.63 -11.77
CA SER A 412 -5.49 1.20 -11.90
C SER A 412 -5.82 0.84 -13.36
N PRO A 413 -5.55 -0.40 -13.84
CA PRO A 413 -6.05 -0.85 -15.14
C PRO A 413 -7.58 -0.96 -15.20
N ARG A 414 -8.25 -1.10 -14.04
CA ARG A 414 -9.71 -1.30 -13.95
C ARG A 414 -10.29 -0.61 -12.72
N PHE A 415 -11.13 0.40 -12.94
CA PHE A 415 -12.08 0.88 -11.94
C PHE A 415 -13.48 0.31 -12.22
N VAL A 416 -14.18 -0.17 -11.19
CA VAL A 416 -15.58 -0.59 -11.28
C VAL A 416 -16.44 0.45 -10.58
N PHE A 417 -17.44 0.96 -11.27
CA PHE A 417 -18.43 1.90 -10.73
C PHE A 417 -19.68 1.11 -10.36
N THR A 418 -20.00 1.02 -9.06
CA THR A 418 -21.10 0.19 -8.53
C THR A 418 -22.17 1.04 -7.84
N ASP A 419 -23.44 0.69 -8.04
CA ASP A 419 -24.63 1.20 -7.32
C ASP A 419 -24.74 2.73 -7.29
N SER A 420 -24.18 3.41 -8.29
CA SER A 420 -23.92 4.86 -8.34
C SER A 420 -23.06 5.45 -7.22
N LEU A 421 -22.93 4.81 -6.06
CA LEU A 421 -22.27 5.38 -4.86
C LEU A 421 -20.78 5.04 -4.75
N MET A 422 -20.35 3.88 -5.24
CA MET A 422 -19.02 3.32 -4.95
C MET A 422 -18.14 3.22 -6.19
N ILE A 423 -16.88 3.65 -6.04
CA ILE A 423 -15.79 3.36 -7.00
C ILE A 423 -14.85 2.35 -6.37
N LYS A 424 -14.54 1.25 -7.08
CA LYS A 424 -13.72 0.14 -6.57
C LYS A 424 -12.59 -0.20 -7.55
N ALA A 425 -11.43 -0.58 -7.04
CA ALA A 425 -10.37 -1.22 -7.84
C ALA A 425 -9.64 -2.27 -6.99
N THR A 426 -9.48 -3.49 -7.52
CA THR A 426 -8.83 -4.61 -6.81
C THR A 426 -7.34 -4.34 -6.58
N LEU A 427 -6.71 -3.63 -7.53
CA LEU A 427 -5.29 -3.27 -7.51
C LEU A 427 -5.15 -1.83 -7.99
N ALA A 428 -4.76 -0.91 -7.11
CA ALA A 428 -4.52 0.48 -7.45
C ALA A 428 -3.19 1.01 -6.86
N GLN A 429 -2.45 1.76 -7.65
CA GLN A 429 -1.41 2.68 -7.16
C GLN A 429 -2.11 3.86 -6.48
N PHE A 430 -1.69 4.22 -5.27
CA PHE A 430 -2.27 5.33 -4.51
C PHE A 430 -1.23 6.42 -4.23
N THR A 431 -1.68 7.68 -4.29
CA THR A 431 -0.91 8.86 -3.90
C THR A 431 -1.85 9.88 -3.27
N GLY A 432 -1.85 9.97 -1.94
CA GLY A 432 -2.48 11.05 -1.19
C GLY A 432 -1.52 12.23 -1.05
N TYR A 433 -2.03 13.45 -1.12
CA TYR A 433 -1.22 14.68 -1.06
C TYR A 433 -1.26 15.29 0.34
N LEU A 434 -0.09 15.58 0.89
CA LEU A 434 0.14 16.20 2.20
C LEU A 434 0.77 17.58 2.00
N ASN A 435 0.77 18.44 3.03
CA ASN A 435 1.53 19.70 3.01
C ASN A 435 1.30 20.54 1.72
N ALA A 436 0.04 20.81 1.40
CA ALA A 436 -0.42 21.49 0.17
C ALA A 436 0.05 20.89 -1.18
N GLY A 437 0.50 19.63 -1.19
CA GLY A 437 0.97 18.91 -2.38
C GLY A 437 2.49 18.84 -2.54
N ALA A 438 3.26 19.42 -1.60
CA ALA A 438 4.72 19.28 -1.57
C ALA A 438 5.18 17.91 -1.05
N ASP A 439 4.32 17.21 -0.30
CA ASP A 439 4.58 15.88 0.26
C ASP A 439 3.44 14.91 -0.09
N SER A 440 3.66 13.62 0.11
CA SER A 440 2.70 12.57 -0.25
C SER A 440 2.74 11.36 0.67
N LEU A 441 1.60 10.68 0.76
CA LEU A 441 1.44 9.32 1.28
C LEU A 441 1.19 8.38 0.09
N THR A 442 2.13 7.48 -0.21
CA THR A 442 2.05 6.62 -1.41
C THR A 442 2.05 5.12 -1.09
N HIS A 443 1.44 4.34 -1.99
CA HIS A 443 1.52 2.87 -1.97
C HIS A 443 1.43 2.33 -3.40
N PRO A 444 2.26 1.35 -3.82
CA PRO A 444 2.27 0.86 -5.21
C PRO A 444 1.06 0.00 -5.58
N ALA A 445 0.39 -0.61 -4.60
CA ALA A 445 -0.70 -1.57 -4.84
C ALA A 445 -1.62 -1.73 -3.62
N VAL A 446 -2.83 -1.19 -3.66
CA VAL A 446 -3.87 -1.37 -2.62
C VAL A 446 -5.17 -1.85 -3.22
N GLN A 447 -5.99 -2.55 -2.44
CA GLN A 447 -7.41 -2.69 -2.76
C GLN A 447 -8.08 -1.36 -2.42
N PHE A 448 -8.57 -0.67 -3.43
CA PHE A 448 -9.13 0.68 -3.34
C PHE A 448 -10.66 0.64 -3.34
N ARG A 449 -11.27 1.33 -2.39
CA ARG A 449 -12.70 1.67 -2.36
C ARG A 449 -12.86 3.16 -2.09
N PHE A 450 -13.77 3.82 -2.79
CA PHE A 450 -14.15 5.21 -2.52
C PHE A 450 -15.66 5.36 -2.55
N ASP A 451 -16.21 5.92 -1.47
CA ASP A 451 -17.61 6.34 -1.36
C ASP A 451 -17.73 7.79 -1.85
N ARG A 452 -18.54 7.99 -2.89
CA ARG A 452 -18.73 9.30 -3.54
C ARG A 452 -19.54 10.28 -2.68
N THR A 453 -20.40 9.77 -1.80
CA THR A 453 -21.30 10.56 -0.95
C THR A 453 -20.61 10.98 0.33
N GLN A 454 -19.97 10.02 1.02
CA GLN A 454 -19.17 10.31 2.22
C GLN A 454 -17.81 10.96 1.89
N ARG A 455 -17.36 10.87 0.63
CA ARG A 455 -16.03 11.32 0.16
C ARG A 455 -14.89 10.69 0.98
N THR A 456 -15.04 9.41 1.31
CA THR A 456 -14.07 8.62 2.08
C THR A 456 -13.48 7.51 1.22
N ALA A 457 -12.15 7.36 1.24
CA ALA A 457 -11.44 6.26 0.60
C ALA A 457 -10.94 5.25 1.64
N TRP A 458 -10.99 3.96 1.30
CA TRP A 458 -10.36 2.86 2.03
C TRP A 458 -9.33 2.19 1.13
N LEU A 459 -8.15 1.96 1.72
CA LEU A 459 -6.97 1.41 1.06
C LEU A 459 -6.56 0.20 1.89
N ASN A 460 -7.05 -0.98 1.50
CA ASN A 460 -6.76 -2.22 2.20
C ASN A 460 -5.51 -2.88 1.62
N ARG A 461 -4.74 -3.55 2.46
CA ARG A 461 -3.67 -4.45 1.99
C ARG A 461 -4.24 -5.65 1.24
N ILE A 462 -3.39 -6.22 0.39
CA ILE A 462 -3.72 -7.37 -0.46
C ILE A 462 -2.89 -8.57 0.00
N ASP A 463 -3.25 -9.14 1.15
CA ASP A 463 -2.38 -10.08 1.89
C ASP A 463 -2.05 -11.39 1.15
N ARG A 464 -2.88 -11.79 0.17
CA ARG A 464 -2.65 -12.97 -0.68
C ARG A 464 -1.84 -12.67 -1.95
N MET A 465 -1.37 -11.44 -2.13
CA MET A 465 -0.55 -11.05 -3.27
C MET A 465 0.83 -10.58 -2.83
N THR A 466 1.74 -10.54 -3.80
CA THR A 466 3.12 -10.07 -3.74
C THR A 466 3.33 -8.74 -3.01
N TYR A 467 2.34 -7.84 -3.05
CA TYR A 467 2.37 -6.53 -2.39
C TYR A 467 1.93 -6.54 -0.91
N GLY A 468 1.48 -7.68 -0.38
CA GLY A 468 0.86 -7.79 0.94
C GLY A 468 1.72 -7.34 2.12
N ARG A 469 3.05 -7.21 1.94
CA ARG A 469 3.99 -6.75 2.99
C ARG A 469 4.59 -5.36 2.76
N VAL A 470 4.24 -4.69 1.66
CA VAL A 470 4.77 -3.36 1.35
C VAL A 470 4.18 -2.32 2.32
N PRO A 471 4.98 -1.38 2.86
CA PRO A 471 4.47 -0.29 3.68
C PRO A 471 4.05 0.91 2.83
N PHE A 472 3.16 1.74 3.36
CA PHE A 472 2.91 3.09 2.84
C PHE A 472 4.14 3.97 3.08
N SER A 473 4.46 4.84 2.14
CA SER A 473 5.58 5.79 2.26
C SER A 473 5.05 7.20 2.51
N ASP A 474 5.32 7.76 3.69
CA ASP A 474 4.95 9.14 4.07
C ASP A 474 6.16 10.06 3.95
N THR A 475 6.15 10.95 2.95
CA THR A 475 7.29 11.86 2.72
C THR A 475 7.32 13.05 3.68
N TYR A 476 6.23 13.43 4.34
CA TYR A 476 6.23 14.58 5.26
C TYR A 476 6.88 14.20 6.60
N HIS A 477 6.40 13.10 7.18
CA HIS A 477 6.92 12.55 8.43
C HIS A 477 8.22 11.76 8.24
N LYS A 478 8.53 11.34 7.00
CA LYS A 478 9.67 10.45 6.63
C LYS A 478 9.59 9.08 7.29
N PHE A 479 8.41 8.46 7.25
CA PHE A 479 8.14 7.12 7.79
C PHE A 479 7.54 6.18 6.75
N TYR A 480 7.98 4.93 6.79
CA TYR A 480 7.27 3.79 6.23
C TYR A 480 6.24 3.29 7.25
N ILE A 481 4.97 3.20 6.87
CA ILE A 481 3.85 2.86 7.77
C ILE A 481 3.18 1.57 7.29
N GLN A 482 3.04 0.58 8.17
CA GLN A 482 2.47 -0.73 7.86
C GLN A 482 1.18 -0.99 8.66
N PRO A 483 0.01 -0.48 8.20
CA PRO A 483 -1.31 -0.79 8.74
C PRO A 483 -1.86 -2.08 8.10
N GLU A 484 -3.14 -2.38 8.33
CA GLU A 484 -3.95 -3.24 7.44
C GLU A 484 -4.81 -2.38 6.50
N VAL A 485 -5.41 -1.32 7.06
CA VAL A 485 -6.29 -0.37 6.37
C VAL A 485 -5.79 1.05 6.59
N VAL A 486 -5.74 1.82 5.50
CA VAL A 486 -5.72 3.29 5.54
C VAL A 486 -7.08 3.82 5.14
N ARG A 487 -7.65 4.74 5.92
CA ARG A 487 -8.90 5.44 5.61
C ARG A 487 -8.61 6.93 5.41
N TRP A 488 -8.91 7.45 4.23
CA TRP A 488 -8.74 8.86 3.88
C TRP A 488 -10.09 9.57 3.84
N ASP A 489 -10.37 10.41 4.84
CA ASP A 489 -11.61 11.17 5.01
C ASP A 489 -11.40 12.60 4.49
N VAL A 490 -11.89 12.89 3.28
CA VAL A 490 -11.70 14.20 2.62
C VAL A 490 -12.48 15.32 3.32
N PRO A 491 -13.75 15.13 3.76
CA PRO A 491 -14.47 16.14 4.52
C PRO A 491 -13.79 16.51 5.85
N ARG A 492 -13.48 15.53 6.71
CA ARG A 492 -12.87 15.75 8.03
C ARG A 492 -11.38 16.09 7.98
N GLN A 493 -10.74 15.94 6.82
CA GLN A 493 -9.31 16.18 6.60
C GLN A 493 -8.43 15.27 7.46
N LYS A 494 -8.73 13.96 7.48
CA LYS A 494 -7.99 12.98 8.30
C LYS A 494 -7.58 11.74 7.52
N VAL A 495 -6.43 11.19 7.88
CA VAL A 495 -5.92 9.92 7.35
C VAL A 495 -5.67 8.98 8.52
N ASP A 496 -6.49 7.95 8.64
CA ASP A 496 -6.44 6.98 9.73
C ASP A 496 -5.73 5.69 9.31
N PHE A 497 -4.93 5.12 10.22
CA PHE A 497 -4.18 3.89 10.06
C PHE A 497 -4.63 2.92 11.17
N TYR A 498 -5.07 1.72 10.80
CA TYR A 498 -5.58 0.73 11.76
C TYR A 498 -5.48 -0.71 11.25
N GLN A 499 -5.77 -1.66 12.14
CA GLN A 499 -5.93 -3.09 11.87
C GLN A 499 -7.42 -3.45 11.96
N VAL A 500 -7.87 -4.50 11.27
CA VAL A 500 -9.23 -5.03 11.41
C VAL A 500 -9.21 -6.11 12.49
N GLY A 501 -9.80 -5.82 13.65
CA GLY A 501 -9.58 -6.61 14.85
C GLY A 501 -9.97 -8.09 14.75
N ALA A 502 -8.99 -8.99 14.91
CA ALA A 502 -9.20 -10.42 15.13
C ALA A 502 -8.14 -11.04 16.07
N LYS A 503 -8.48 -11.15 17.36
CA LYS A 503 -7.84 -11.95 18.45
C LYS A 503 -6.32 -11.86 18.71
N SER A 504 -5.51 -11.27 17.85
CA SER A 504 -4.07 -11.06 18.04
C SER A 504 -3.70 -9.61 17.77
N GLU A 505 -2.88 -9.03 18.64
CA GLU A 505 -2.48 -7.61 18.54
C GLU A 505 -1.33 -7.44 17.53
N VAL A 506 -1.63 -7.59 16.23
CA VAL A 506 -0.68 -7.25 15.16
C VAL A 506 -0.42 -5.74 15.21
N PRO A 507 0.81 -5.27 15.49
CA PRO A 507 1.06 -3.84 15.63
C PRO A 507 0.95 -3.11 14.29
N VAL A 508 0.40 -1.88 14.30
CA VAL A 508 0.74 -0.92 13.25
C VAL A 508 2.17 -0.47 13.49
N ARG A 509 3.05 -0.73 12.52
CA ARG A 509 4.48 -0.44 12.61
C ARG A 509 4.82 0.82 11.80
N LEU A 510 5.68 1.66 12.35
CA LEU A 510 6.27 2.81 11.66
C LEU A 510 7.79 2.71 11.73
N GLU A 511 8.47 2.87 10.59
CA GLU A 511 9.95 2.84 10.49
C GLU A 511 10.46 4.09 9.76
N SER A 512 11.48 4.76 10.30
CA SER A 512 12.10 5.93 9.67
C SER A 512 12.64 5.61 8.27
N PHE A 513 12.64 6.58 7.37
CA PHE A 513 13.28 6.46 6.05
C PHE A 513 14.79 6.21 6.12
N ASP A 514 15.43 6.52 7.26
CA ASP A 514 16.85 6.22 7.52
C ASP A 514 17.03 5.04 8.51
N TYR A 515 15.97 4.24 8.74
CA TYR A 515 16.03 3.02 9.56
C TYR A 515 16.90 1.93 8.92
N PHE A 516 17.87 1.42 9.67
CA PHE A 516 18.69 0.28 9.28
C PHE A 516 18.86 -0.73 10.42
N HIS A 517 18.94 -2.01 10.06
CA HIS A 517 19.24 -3.08 11.00
C HIS A 517 20.12 -4.13 10.31
N PRO A 518 21.35 -4.41 10.79
CA PRO A 518 22.30 -5.29 10.10
C PRO A 518 21.74 -6.65 9.71
N GLN A 519 20.96 -7.28 10.59
CA GLN A 519 20.34 -8.58 10.32
C GLN A 519 19.42 -8.58 9.09
N ARG A 520 18.75 -7.45 8.77
CA ARG A 520 17.91 -7.37 7.57
C ARG A 520 18.75 -7.37 6.30
N TYR A 521 19.94 -6.77 6.34
CA TYR A 521 20.87 -6.81 5.21
C TYR A 521 21.41 -8.22 5.00
N THR A 522 21.91 -8.87 6.05
CA THR A 522 22.46 -10.24 5.96
C THR A 522 21.41 -11.26 5.52
N ASN A 523 20.15 -11.11 5.94
CA ASN A 523 19.08 -12.03 5.53
C ASN A 523 18.79 -11.99 4.02
N ILE A 524 18.96 -10.83 3.34
CA ILE A 524 18.82 -10.73 1.87
C ILE A 524 19.75 -11.69 1.14
N ALA A 525 20.92 -12.02 1.70
CA ALA A 525 21.85 -12.99 1.12
C ALA A 525 21.44 -14.45 1.41
N ALA A 526 20.87 -14.70 2.59
CA ALA A 526 20.48 -16.05 3.03
C ALA A 526 19.34 -16.62 2.17
N ASP A 527 18.39 -15.79 1.74
CA ASP A 527 17.22 -16.20 0.96
C ASP A 527 17.56 -16.66 -0.48
N PHE A 528 18.72 -16.22 -1.03
CA PHE A 528 19.08 -16.44 -2.44
C PHE A 528 20.46 -17.08 -2.67
N GLY A 529 21.25 -17.30 -1.62
CA GLY A 529 22.62 -17.82 -1.72
C GLY A 529 23.67 -16.80 -2.23
N PHE A 530 23.24 -15.60 -2.60
CA PHE A 530 24.08 -14.45 -2.95
C PHE A 530 23.36 -13.16 -2.58
N HIS A 531 24.08 -12.03 -2.51
CA HIS A 531 23.51 -10.76 -2.05
C HIS A 531 23.15 -9.82 -3.23
N PRO A 532 21.92 -9.85 -3.77
CA PRO A 532 21.55 -9.07 -4.97
C PRO A 532 21.68 -7.56 -4.79
N LEU A 533 21.35 -7.02 -3.60
CA LEU A 533 21.53 -5.59 -3.28
C LEU A 533 23.01 -5.16 -3.24
N GLN A 534 23.92 -6.00 -2.73
CA GLN A 534 25.36 -5.74 -2.79
C GLN A 534 25.88 -5.79 -4.23
N ILE A 535 25.37 -6.71 -5.07
CA ILE A 535 25.72 -6.78 -6.49
C ILE A 535 25.30 -5.50 -7.22
N ALA A 536 24.08 -5.02 -7.01
CA ALA A 536 23.60 -3.74 -7.55
C ALA A 536 24.45 -2.55 -7.05
N GLY A 537 24.80 -2.50 -5.75
CA GLY A 537 25.71 -1.50 -5.20
C GLY A 537 27.10 -1.53 -5.84
N ASN A 538 27.65 -2.72 -6.08
CA ASN A 538 28.95 -2.91 -6.72
C ASN A 538 28.91 -2.50 -8.20
N TYR A 539 27.86 -2.85 -8.93
CA TYR A 539 27.66 -2.43 -10.33
C TYR A 539 27.66 -0.91 -10.45
N VAL A 540 26.81 -0.22 -9.66
CA VAL A 540 26.71 1.24 -9.64
C VAL A 540 28.06 1.89 -9.28
N SER A 541 28.77 1.32 -8.31
CA SER A 541 30.09 1.81 -7.86
C SER A 541 31.19 1.64 -8.92
N VAL A 542 31.19 0.52 -9.66
CA VAL A 542 32.23 0.20 -10.67
C VAL A 542 31.93 0.88 -12.01
N LYS A 543 30.70 0.78 -12.51
CA LYS A 543 30.28 1.33 -13.81
C LYS A 543 30.01 2.84 -13.78
N LYS A 544 29.89 3.45 -12.59
CA LYS A 544 29.55 4.87 -12.38
C LYS A 544 28.19 5.29 -12.94
N THR A 545 27.31 4.34 -13.22
CA THR A 545 25.92 4.58 -13.64
C THR A 545 24.96 4.30 -12.49
N GLN A 546 23.90 5.11 -12.34
CA GLN A 546 22.87 4.88 -11.31
C GLN A 546 21.78 3.89 -11.75
N THR A 547 21.71 3.60 -13.05
CA THR A 547 20.72 2.73 -13.69
C THR A 547 21.37 1.51 -14.31
N PHE A 548 20.63 0.40 -14.35
CA PHE A 548 21.03 -0.88 -14.92
C PHE A 548 19.81 -1.66 -15.41
N LEU A 549 19.99 -2.56 -16.37
CA LEU A 549 19.01 -3.61 -16.67
C LEU A 549 19.34 -4.90 -15.88
N PRO A 550 18.36 -5.79 -15.63
CA PRO A 550 18.60 -7.08 -14.99
C PRO A 550 19.69 -7.93 -15.67
N GLU A 551 19.75 -7.86 -17.01
CA GLU A 551 20.68 -8.60 -17.85
C GLU A 551 22.12 -8.08 -17.68
N ASP A 552 22.31 -6.76 -17.65
CA ASP A 552 23.61 -6.13 -17.36
C ASP A 552 24.15 -6.56 -16.00
N LEU A 553 23.25 -6.63 -15.02
CA LEU A 553 23.59 -6.98 -13.64
C LEU A 553 23.98 -8.46 -13.53
N ALA A 554 23.27 -9.34 -14.25
CA ALA A 554 23.60 -10.75 -14.35
C ALA A 554 24.96 -10.98 -15.02
N GLN A 555 25.24 -10.29 -16.13
CA GLN A 555 26.53 -10.37 -16.81
C GLN A 555 27.67 -9.87 -15.92
N PHE A 556 27.49 -8.74 -15.23
CA PHE A 556 28.47 -8.19 -14.29
C PHE A 556 28.77 -9.15 -13.11
N ALA A 557 27.73 -9.81 -12.59
CA ALA A 557 27.85 -10.77 -11.48
C ALA A 557 28.31 -12.17 -11.91
N LYS A 558 28.40 -12.44 -13.23
CA LYS A 558 28.58 -13.78 -13.81
C LYS A 558 27.50 -14.79 -13.34
N LEU A 559 26.27 -14.32 -13.21
CA LEU A 559 25.11 -15.12 -12.81
C LEU A 559 24.22 -15.44 -14.01
N ASN A 560 23.44 -16.52 -13.92
CA ASN A 560 22.36 -16.79 -14.88
C ASN A 560 21.28 -15.68 -14.76
N PRO A 561 20.86 -15.01 -15.86
CA PRO A 561 19.84 -13.97 -15.82
C PRO A 561 18.55 -14.36 -15.10
N ASN A 562 18.10 -15.61 -15.27
CA ASN A 562 16.89 -16.12 -14.62
C ASN A 562 17.02 -16.18 -13.09
N ALA A 563 18.23 -16.35 -12.56
CA ALA A 563 18.48 -16.42 -11.11
C ALA A 563 18.36 -15.04 -10.42
N LEU A 564 18.52 -13.94 -11.16
CA LEU A 564 18.39 -12.57 -10.62
C LEU A 564 16.97 -12.02 -10.71
N THR A 565 16.11 -12.53 -11.59
CA THR A 565 14.74 -12.02 -11.79
C THR A 565 13.89 -12.05 -10.52
N GLY A 566 13.88 -13.17 -9.79
CA GLY A 566 13.17 -13.29 -8.51
C GLY A 566 13.69 -12.32 -7.45
N PRO A 567 15.00 -12.34 -7.12
CA PRO A 567 15.60 -11.42 -6.15
C PRO A 567 15.42 -9.94 -6.49
N LEU A 568 15.53 -9.54 -7.77
CA LEU A 568 15.32 -8.16 -8.20
C LEU A 568 13.86 -7.72 -8.03
N ASN A 569 12.90 -8.58 -8.35
CA ASN A 569 11.49 -8.30 -8.09
C ASN A 569 11.24 -8.15 -6.57
N GLN A 570 11.81 -9.00 -5.72
CA GLN A 570 11.74 -8.86 -4.26
C GLN A 570 12.33 -7.52 -3.78
N MET A 571 13.47 -7.10 -4.33
CA MET A 571 14.08 -5.81 -4.02
C MET A 571 13.25 -4.61 -4.45
N VAL A 572 12.47 -4.72 -5.54
CA VAL A 572 11.50 -3.69 -5.95
C VAL A 572 10.35 -3.59 -4.95
N LEU A 573 9.82 -4.72 -4.51
CA LEU A 573 8.70 -4.79 -3.56
C LEU A 573 9.09 -4.27 -2.17
N GLU A 574 10.26 -4.64 -1.68
CA GLU A 574 10.81 -4.11 -0.42
C GLU A 574 11.32 -2.67 -0.54
N GLY A 575 11.26 -2.06 -1.73
CA GLY A 575 11.62 -0.68 -1.99
C GLY A 575 13.12 -0.40 -1.92
N TYR A 576 14.00 -1.40 -2.13
CA TYR A 576 15.44 -1.20 -2.30
C TYR A 576 15.83 -0.78 -3.72
N VAL A 577 15.00 -1.11 -4.71
CA VAL A 577 15.20 -0.75 -6.13
C VAL A 577 13.93 -0.11 -6.65
N ASP A 578 14.09 0.98 -7.40
CA ASP A 578 13.00 1.52 -8.24
C ASP A 578 13.11 0.87 -9.62
N ARG A 579 11.98 0.49 -10.23
CA ARG A 579 11.90 -0.02 -11.61
C ARG A 579 10.98 0.87 -12.43
N ASP A 580 11.43 1.35 -13.58
CA ASP A 580 10.56 1.99 -14.55
C ASP A 580 9.68 0.94 -15.25
N ALA A 581 8.37 1.17 -15.26
CA ALA A 581 7.39 0.20 -15.74
C ALA A 581 7.35 0.05 -17.27
N ASN A 582 7.87 1.02 -18.04
CA ASN A 582 7.79 1.03 -19.51
C ASN A 582 9.05 0.46 -20.15
N THR A 583 10.21 0.81 -19.58
CA THR A 583 11.55 0.47 -20.10
C THR A 583 12.18 -0.71 -19.38
N GLY A 584 11.68 -1.07 -18.20
CA GLY A 584 12.27 -2.11 -17.35
C GLY A 584 13.54 -1.69 -16.62
N MET A 585 14.11 -0.50 -16.90
CA MET A 585 15.31 0.02 -16.24
C MET A 585 15.15 0.09 -14.72
N MET A 586 16.17 -0.36 -14.01
CA MET A 586 16.24 -0.38 -12.55
C MET A 586 17.27 0.61 -12.04
N ARG A 587 17.08 1.11 -10.82
CA ARG A 587 18.07 1.89 -10.05
C ARG A 587 17.96 1.57 -8.58
N LEU A 588 19.04 1.78 -7.81
CA LEU A 588 18.94 1.72 -6.35
C LEU A 588 18.06 2.88 -5.84
N SER A 589 17.11 2.56 -4.95
CA SER A 589 16.32 3.57 -4.26
C SER A 589 17.14 4.24 -3.16
N ARG A 590 16.60 5.30 -2.51
CA ARG A 590 17.19 5.86 -1.29
C ARG A 590 17.45 4.80 -0.21
N LYS A 591 16.51 3.86 -0.03
CA LYS A 591 16.61 2.78 0.96
C LYS A 591 17.67 1.75 0.57
N GLY A 592 17.77 1.40 -0.72
CA GLY A 592 18.84 0.52 -1.23
C GLY A 592 20.23 1.12 -1.01
N ILE A 593 20.41 2.39 -1.38
CA ILE A 593 21.66 3.14 -1.17
C ILE A 593 22.00 3.23 0.33
N LEU A 594 21.02 3.52 1.19
CA LEU A 594 21.20 3.53 2.64
C LEU A 594 21.72 2.19 3.13
N TYR A 595 21.06 1.08 2.79
CA TYR A 595 21.40 -0.25 3.32
C TYR A 595 22.82 -0.69 2.91
N VAL A 596 23.20 -0.50 1.64
CA VAL A 596 24.56 -0.82 1.15
C VAL A 596 25.63 0.01 1.88
N LEU A 597 25.40 1.32 2.04
CA LEU A 597 26.39 2.21 2.64
C LEU A 597 26.44 2.11 4.18
N ALA A 598 25.31 1.87 4.84
CA ALA A 598 25.23 1.68 6.29
C ALA A 598 25.89 0.36 6.72
N TYR A 599 25.69 -0.73 5.97
CA TYR A 599 26.40 -1.99 6.21
C TYR A 599 27.92 -1.83 6.03
N ALA A 600 28.35 -1.07 5.03
CA ALA A 600 29.75 -0.71 4.81
C ALA A 600 30.30 0.38 5.76
N GLN A 601 29.53 0.82 6.77
CA GLN A 601 29.86 1.90 7.71
C GLN A 601 30.22 3.26 7.07
N LYS A 602 29.78 3.49 5.82
CA LYS A 602 30.03 4.71 5.03
C LYS A 602 28.90 5.74 5.12
N ARG A 603 27.80 5.43 5.79
CA ARG A 603 26.64 6.31 5.95
C ARG A 603 25.97 6.06 7.30
N ASP A 604 25.61 7.16 7.96
CA ASP A 604 24.85 7.14 9.21
C ASP A 604 23.39 6.70 8.99
N TYR A 605 22.78 6.18 10.05
CA TYR A 605 21.44 5.60 10.04
C TYR A 605 20.79 5.73 11.42
N ASP A 606 19.51 5.39 11.54
CA ASP A 606 18.83 5.27 12.83
C ASP A 606 18.25 3.87 13.05
N ASN A 607 17.81 3.61 14.28
CA ASN A 607 16.99 2.45 14.63
C ASN A 607 15.55 2.90 14.95
N PHE A 608 15.10 4.02 14.35
CA PHE A 608 13.86 4.68 14.74
C PHE A 608 12.63 3.91 14.22
N GLN A 609 12.09 3.07 15.11
CA GLN A 609 10.88 2.27 14.90
C GLN A 609 9.89 2.49 16.04
N ILE A 610 8.62 2.68 15.67
CA ILE A 610 7.48 2.79 16.59
C ILE A 610 6.53 1.62 16.33
N GLN A 611 5.97 1.06 17.40
CA GLN A 611 4.95 0.03 17.33
C GLN A 611 3.71 0.50 18.10
N SER A 612 2.57 0.57 17.42
CA SER A 612 1.26 0.85 18.01
C SER A 612 0.56 -0.46 18.33
N VAL A 613 0.40 -0.77 19.62
CA VAL A 613 -0.19 -2.01 20.11
C VAL A 613 -1.40 -1.67 21.00
N PHE A 614 -2.60 -1.84 20.45
CA PHE A 614 -3.87 -1.88 21.17
C PHE A 614 -5.01 -2.29 20.21
N PRO A 615 -6.18 -2.74 20.73
CA PRO A 615 -7.34 -3.06 19.91
C PRO A 615 -7.87 -1.87 19.10
N SER A 616 -7.82 -1.99 17.78
CA SER A 616 -8.30 -0.99 16.82
C SER A 616 -9.42 -1.55 15.92
N ASN A 617 -10.22 -0.64 15.35
CA ASN A 617 -11.37 -0.95 14.50
C ASN A 617 -11.78 0.30 13.70
N ASP A 618 -13.02 0.37 13.18
CA ASP A 618 -13.42 1.55 12.41
C ASP A 618 -13.63 2.85 13.23
N SER A 619 -13.82 2.71 14.55
CA SER A 619 -13.96 3.83 15.49
C SER A 619 -12.65 4.18 16.20
N THR A 620 -11.81 3.19 16.53
CA THR A 620 -10.57 3.36 17.30
C THR A 620 -9.34 3.13 16.41
N LYS A 621 -8.50 4.16 16.23
CA LYS A 621 -7.42 4.18 15.21
C LYS A 621 -6.03 4.16 15.82
N ASN A 622 -5.14 3.30 15.31
CA ASN A 622 -3.76 3.18 15.80
C ASN A 622 -2.96 4.46 15.60
N ALA A 623 -3.09 5.06 14.42
CA ALA A 623 -2.56 6.39 14.16
C ALA A 623 -3.51 7.20 13.27
N THR A 624 -3.43 8.52 13.38
CA THR A 624 -4.18 9.48 12.54
C THR A 624 -3.27 10.64 12.19
N ILE A 625 -3.23 11.01 10.90
CA ILE A 625 -2.72 12.32 10.45
C ILE A 625 -3.92 13.27 10.39
N ASP A 626 -3.82 14.43 11.06
CA ASP A 626 -4.72 15.56 10.78
C ASP A 626 -4.10 16.39 9.65
N LEU A 627 -4.80 16.56 8.52
CA LEU A 627 -4.25 17.22 7.34
C LEU A 627 -4.24 18.76 7.45
N LYS A 628 -4.73 19.32 8.58
CA LYS A 628 -4.72 20.77 8.83
C LYS A 628 -3.34 21.25 9.30
N ASP A 629 -2.74 20.52 10.24
CA ASP A 629 -1.38 20.78 10.76
C ASP A 629 -0.34 19.76 10.27
N ASN A 630 -0.79 18.67 9.63
CA ASN A 630 0.01 17.52 9.24
C ASN A 630 0.72 16.88 10.46
N ILE A 631 0.04 16.77 11.61
CA ILE A 631 0.56 16.02 12.77
C ILE A 631 0.05 14.59 12.75
N LEU A 632 0.97 13.64 12.72
CA LEU A 632 0.73 12.20 12.89
C LEU A 632 0.69 11.86 14.39
N THR A 633 -0.50 11.58 14.91
CA THR A 633 -0.69 11.09 16.28
C THR A 633 -0.76 9.57 16.28
N VAL A 634 0.17 8.91 16.97
CA VAL A 634 0.24 7.45 17.15
C VAL A 634 -0.14 7.10 18.59
N LYS A 635 -1.06 6.15 18.78
CA LYS A 635 -1.56 5.70 20.10
C LYS A 635 -1.06 4.30 20.43
N GLY A 636 -1.16 3.89 21.71
CA GLY A 636 -0.73 2.57 22.17
C GLY A 636 0.78 2.32 22.02
N VAL A 637 1.58 3.38 22.08
CA VAL A 637 3.05 3.31 22.03
C VAL A 637 3.56 3.04 23.44
N LYS A 638 3.94 1.79 23.73
CA LYS A 638 4.53 1.40 25.03
C LYS A 638 5.94 1.96 25.20
N GLN A 639 6.75 1.83 24.15
CA GLN A 639 8.09 2.40 24.03
C GLN A 639 8.48 2.41 22.55
N PHE A 640 9.50 3.18 22.19
CA PHE A 640 10.12 3.18 20.87
C PHE A 640 11.62 3.44 21.00
N VAL A 641 12.41 2.92 20.06
CA VAL A 641 13.86 3.12 20.03
C VAL A 641 14.18 4.12 18.92
N ILE A 642 15.24 4.91 19.11
CA ILE A 642 15.80 5.84 18.10
C ILE A 642 17.20 5.39 17.68
N SER A 643 18.01 4.92 18.63
CA SER A 643 19.36 4.41 18.40
C SER A 643 19.69 3.32 19.42
N ASP A 644 20.00 2.12 18.93
CA ASP A 644 20.27 0.95 19.77
C ASP A 644 21.61 1.09 20.51
N SER A 645 22.64 1.62 19.83
CA SER A 645 24.00 1.71 20.37
C SER A 645 24.12 2.80 21.45
N LEU A 646 23.51 3.96 21.21
CA LEU A 646 23.41 5.07 22.15
C LEU A 646 22.31 4.84 23.21
N LYS A 647 21.56 3.73 23.08
CA LYS A 647 20.45 3.32 23.96
C LYS A 647 19.39 4.41 24.12
N ILE A 648 19.02 5.06 23.01
CA ILE A 648 18.04 6.16 23.01
C ILE A 648 16.64 5.57 22.85
N ILE A 649 15.85 5.61 23.93
CA ILE A 649 14.54 4.97 24.04
C ILE A 649 13.50 5.95 24.58
N GLY A 650 12.45 6.21 23.82
CA GLY A 650 11.29 7.00 24.26
C GLY A 650 10.21 6.13 24.88
N ILE A 651 9.61 6.58 25.99
CA ILE A 651 8.55 5.89 26.72
C ILE A 651 7.44 6.92 27.05
N PRO A 652 6.39 7.03 26.22
CA PRO A 652 5.27 7.93 26.49
C PRO A 652 4.42 7.46 27.67
N SER A 653 4.13 8.36 28.62
CA SER A 653 3.31 8.05 29.81
C SER A 653 1.81 7.90 29.46
N ASP A 654 1.32 8.70 28.52
CA ASP A 654 -0.03 8.67 27.95
C ASP A 654 -0.18 7.66 26.79
N LYS A 655 0.84 6.81 26.57
CA LYS A 655 0.96 5.88 25.43
C LYS A 655 0.77 6.54 24.05
N THR A 656 0.99 7.85 23.95
CA THR A 656 0.73 8.64 22.74
C THR A 656 2.00 9.35 22.29
N LEU A 657 2.27 9.32 20.98
CA LEU A 657 3.37 10.02 20.34
C LEU A 657 2.81 10.93 19.25
N ARG A 658 3.18 12.22 19.26
CA ARG A 658 2.83 13.15 18.19
C ARG A 658 4.07 13.44 17.36
N ILE A 659 3.99 13.17 16.07
CA ILE A 659 5.10 13.27 15.11
C ILE A 659 4.75 14.37 14.10
N GLY A 660 5.68 15.27 13.86
CA GLY A 660 5.58 16.31 12.84
C GLY A 660 6.55 16.07 11.69
N LYS A 661 6.88 17.15 10.98
CA LYS A 661 7.76 17.11 9.81
C LYS A 661 9.12 16.51 10.14
N GLY A 662 9.64 15.66 9.25
CA GLY A 662 11.03 15.21 9.30
C GLY A 662 11.40 14.32 10.50
N ARG A 663 10.43 13.65 11.12
CA ARG A 663 10.59 12.80 12.33
C ARG A 663 10.79 13.57 13.64
N ALA A 664 10.62 14.89 13.64
CA ALA A 664 10.47 15.63 14.89
C ALA A 664 9.22 15.12 15.64
N PHE A 665 9.28 14.99 16.97
CA PHE A 665 8.16 14.50 17.76
C PHE A 665 8.06 15.18 19.13
N SER A 666 6.88 15.12 19.73
CA SER A 666 6.65 15.50 21.13
C SER A 666 6.04 14.35 21.92
N LEU A 667 6.50 14.15 23.16
CA LEU A 667 5.93 13.18 24.10
C LEU A 667 5.81 13.74 25.52
N ASN A 668 4.88 13.17 26.28
CA ASN A 668 4.84 13.25 27.74
C ASN A 668 5.38 11.94 28.30
N GLY A 669 6.16 11.95 29.37
CA GLY A 669 6.77 10.75 29.94
C GLY A 669 8.28 10.87 30.04
N GLN A 670 9.03 9.92 29.47
CA GLN A 670 10.49 9.92 29.57
C GLN A 670 11.20 9.53 28.27
N LEU A 671 12.39 10.09 28.07
CA LEU A 671 13.36 9.66 27.06
C LEU A 671 14.64 9.24 27.78
N LYS A 672 15.10 8.01 27.54
CA LYS A 672 16.34 7.46 28.10
C LYS A 672 17.44 7.53 27.06
N ALA A 673 18.69 7.79 27.48
CA ALA A 673 19.87 7.75 26.61
C ALA A 673 21.10 7.33 27.43
N GLY A 674 21.73 6.22 27.05
CA GLY A 674 22.83 5.63 27.81
C GLY A 674 22.45 5.30 29.26
N THR A 675 23.06 6.00 30.23
CA THR A 675 22.77 5.89 31.68
C THR A 675 21.78 6.94 32.18
N PHE A 676 21.32 7.86 31.32
CA PHE A 676 20.49 9.01 31.67
C PHE A 676 19.01 8.79 31.34
N ARG A 677 18.14 9.49 32.07
CA ARG A 677 16.70 9.56 31.82
C ARG A 677 16.22 11.00 31.98
N TYR A 678 15.53 11.48 30.96
CA TYR A 678 14.95 12.81 30.88
C TYR A 678 13.43 12.65 30.97
N ALA A 679 12.84 12.96 32.12
CA ALA A 679 11.40 12.83 32.38
C ALA A 679 10.74 14.20 32.43
N GLY A 680 9.54 14.32 31.87
CA GLY A 680 8.83 15.59 31.78
C GLY A 680 7.62 15.58 30.84
N GLN A 681 7.16 16.79 30.55
CA GLN A 681 5.93 17.08 29.79
C GLN A 681 6.26 17.99 28.61
N ASN A 682 5.60 17.75 27.47
CA ASN A 682 5.91 18.40 26.20
C ASN A 682 7.42 18.35 25.84
N LEU A 683 8.03 17.18 26.04
CA LEU A 683 9.41 16.90 25.64
C LEU A 683 9.45 16.86 24.10
N ALA A 684 10.15 17.82 23.49
CA ALA A 684 10.17 18.00 22.04
C ALA A 684 11.53 17.58 21.45
N PHE A 685 11.54 16.54 20.63
CA PHE A 685 12.72 16.03 19.96
C PHE A 685 12.84 16.57 18.53
N ASP A 686 13.98 17.18 18.23
CA ASP A 686 14.38 17.66 16.92
C ASP A 686 15.35 16.63 16.31
N TYR A 687 14.88 15.91 15.29
CA TYR A 687 15.66 14.84 14.65
C TYR A 687 16.88 15.40 13.91
N GLU A 688 16.77 16.56 13.26
CA GLU A 688 17.87 17.13 12.48
C GLU A 688 18.98 17.66 13.39
N LYS A 689 18.62 18.25 14.55
CA LYS A 689 19.59 18.63 15.60
C LYS A 689 20.02 17.48 16.51
N PHE A 690 19.38 16.32 16.40
CA PHE A 690 19.60 15.15 17.25
C PHE A 690 19.57 15.47 18.76
N GLY A 691 18.54 16.23 19.16
CA GLY A 691 18.41 16.74 20.53
C GLY A 691 16.97 16.87 21.01
N LEU A 692 16.82 16.91 22.33
CA LEU A 692 15.56 17.04 23.05
C LEU A 692 15.51 18.38 23.80
N SER A 693 14.55 19.22 23.43
CA SER A 693 14.15 20.40 24.19
C SER A 693 13.15 20.00 25.28
N MET A 694 13.45 20.38 26.52
CA MET A 694 12.73 19.96 27.70
C MET A 694 12.06 21.19 28.33
N ASN A 695 10.81 21.47 27.93
CA ASN A 695 10.07 22.67 28.34
C ASN A 695 9.60 22.61 29.79
N LYS A 696 9.18 21.43 30.25
CA LYS A 696 8.83 21.14 31.63
C LYS A 696 9.50 19.84 32.03
N ILE A 697 10.53 19.95 32.87
CA ILE A 697 11.33 18.83 33.36
C ILE A 697 10.73 18.37 34.70
N ASP A 698 10.27 17.12 34.76
CA ASP A 698 9.80 16.52 36.01
C ASP A 698 11.01 15.95 36.79
N SER A 699 11.99 15.35 36.10
CA SER A 699 13.31 14.98 36.64
C SER A 699 14.33 14.65 35.55
N ILE A 700 15.62 14.83 35.82
CA ILE A 700 16.70 14.15 35.07
C ILE A 700 17.45 13.23 36.04
N THR A 701 17.45 11.93 35.76
CA THR A 701 18.13 10.92 36.59
C THR A 701 19.25 10.21 35.83
N PHE A 702 20.22 9.69 36.57
CA PHE A 702 21.34 8.93 36.02
C PHE A 702 21.84 7.85 36.99
N THR A 703 22.46 6.80 36.45
CA THR A 703 23.18 5.78 37.24
C THR A 703 24.69 6.08 37.24
N SER A 704 25.31 6.13 38.43
CA SER A 704 26.77 6.26 38.57
C SER A 704 27.50 5.02 38.07
N GLN A 705 28.54 5.22 37.26
CA GLN A 705 29.36 4.13 36.73
C GLN A 705 30.21 3.51 37.83
N LYS A 706 30.76 4.33 38.74
CA LYS A 706 31.57 3.89 39.87
C LYS A 706 30.77 3.08 40.88
N LEU A 707 29.54 3.49 41.21
CA LEU A 707 28.69 2.76 42.15
C LEU A 707 28.14 1.48 41.51
N ALA A 708 27.80 1.49 40.22
CA ALA A 708 27.44 0.27 39.48
C ALA A 708 28.59 -0.77 39.47
N ALA A 709 29.85 -0.32 39.31
CA ALA A 709 31.03 -1.19 39.41
C ALA A 709 31.24 -1.76 40.83
N GLN A 710 30.66 -1.14 41.86
CA GLN A 710 30.63 -1.64 43.25
C GLN A 710 29.38 -2.50 43.54
N GLY A 711 28.61 -2.91 42.52
CA GLY A 711 27.38 -3.69 42.66
C GLY A 711 26.17 -2.91 43.19
N LYS A 712 26.29 -1.58 43.38
CA LYS A 712 25.18 -0.74 43.85
C LYS A 712 24.31 -0.33 42.67
N THR A 713 23.01 -0.63 42.76
CA THR A 713 22.00 -0.22 41.80
C THR A 713 21.20 0.95 42.35
N GLY A 714 20.98 1.97 41.53
CA GLY A 714 20.31 3.20 41.94
C GLY A 714 20.31 4.27 40.85
N GLU A 715 19.32 5.15 40.90
CA GLU A 715 19.26 6.35 40.08
C GLU A 715 19.40 7.58 40.98
N ILE A 716 20.24 8.52 40.56
CA ILE A 716 20.62 9.74 41.27
C ILE A 716 20.12 10.95 40.45
N GLY A 717 19.90 12.10 41.08
CA GLY A 717 19.54 13.35 40.39
C GLY A 717 18.06 13.74 40.44
N GLY A 718 17.18 12.87 40.95
CA GLY A 718 15.75 13.18 41.16
C GLY A 718 15.49 14.35 42.13
N ASP A 719 16.47 14.69 42.97
CA ASP A 719 16.41 15.81 43.92
C ASP A 719 16.77 17.17 43.28
N ILE A 720 17.32 17.17 42.06
CA ILE A 720 17.64 18.38 41.34
C ILE A 720 16.33 19.02 40.86
N LYS A 721 16.14 20.31 41.13
CA LYS A 721 15.03 21.12 40.62
C LYS A 721 15.44 21.88 39.37
N TYR A 722 14.53 21.83 38.40
CA TYR A 722 14.71 22.31 37.03
C TYR A 722 13.63 23.37 36.74
N ASP A 723 13.76 24.53 37.37
CA ASP A 723 12.73 25.59 37.33
C ASP A 723 12.61 26.28 35.96
N LYS A 724 13.49 25.93 35.01
CA LYS A 724 13.66 26.56 33.69
C LYS A 724 13.93 25.52 32.61
N PRO A 725 13.54 25.76 31.35
CA PRO A 725 13.76 24.84 30.25
C PRO A 725 15.25 24.51 30.02
N GLY A 726 15.50 23.29 29.54
CA GLY A 726 16.82 22.81 29.15
C GLY A 726 16.82 22.16 27.77
N THR A 727 18.00 21.86 27.24
CA THR A 727 18.15 21.06 26.02
C THR A 727 19.27 20.06 26.18
N VAL A 728 19.06 18.82 25.73
CA VAL A 728 20.11 17.80 25.63
C VAL A 728 20.30 17.38 24.17
N PHE A 729 21.55 17.30 23.71
CA PHE A 729 21.93 16.70 22.43
C PHE A 729 22.55 15.32 22.68
N PHE A 730 22.26 14.32 21.85
CA PHE A 730 22.64 12.93 22.12
C PHE A 730 23.92 12.45 21.42
N GLY A 731 24.57 13.34 20.67
CA GLY A 731 25.78 13.06 19.88
C GLY A 731 25.91 14.08 18.75
N SER A 732 26.78 13.82 17.77
CA SER A 732 26.78 14.63 16.55
C SER A 732 25.62 14.27 15.62
N VAL A 733 25.10 15.26 14.89
CA VAL A 733 23.92 15.13 14.00
C VAL A 733 24.12 14.14 12.85
N ASP A 734 25.36 13.79 12.55
CA ASP A 734 25.82 12.86 11.51
C ASP A 734 26.29 11.50 12.08
N ASN A 735 25.94 11.19 13.34
CA ASN A 735 26.24 9.93 14.00
C ASN A 735 25.08 9.45 14.89
N LYS A 736 23.85 9.51 14.39
CA LYS A 736 22.64 9.03 15.07
C LYS A 736 22.71 7.54 15.39
N SER A 737 23.40 6.78 14.54
CA SER A 737 23.68 5.35 14.75
C SER A 737 24.66 5.09 15.90
N GLY A 738 25.44 6.08 16.32
CA GLY A 738 26.55 5.94 17.27
C GLY A 738 27.71 5.07 16.76
N ARG A 739 27.75 4.73 15.46
CA ARG A 739 28.73 3.80 14.86
C ARG A 739 29.77 4.46 13.97
N ILE A 740 29.62 5.74 13.62
CA ILE A 740 30.57 6.44 12.75
C ILE A 740 31.83 6.80 13.54
N ALA A 741 32.98 6.26 13.12
CA ALA A 741 34.27 6.49 13.77
C ALA A 741 34.66 7.98 13.75
N GLY A 742 35.31 8.44 14.82
CA GLY A 742 35.77 9.84 14.97
C GLY A 742 34.66 10.88 15.25
N LYS A 743 33.39 10.47 15.32
CA LYS A 743 32.24 11.35 15.61
C LYS A 743 31.84 11.28 17.09
N LYS A 744 31.26 12.36 17.61
CA LYS A 744 30.87 12.46 19.03
C LYS A 744 29.66 11.58 19.35
N THR A 745 29.75 10.85 20.46
CA THR A 745 28.69 10.01 21.04
C THR A 745 28.39 10.38 22.51
N THR A 746 29.07 11.38 23.06
CA THR A 746 28.74 11.96 24.36
C THR A 746 27.51 12.84 24.27
N GLN A 747 26.78 12.93 25.38
CA GLN A 747 25.60 13.81 25.46
C GLN A 747 26.03 15.21 25.89
N ARG A 748 25.35 16.23 25.35
CA ARG A 748 25.56 17.64 25.71
C ARG A 748 24.31 18.21 26.38
N LEU A 749 24.36 18.45 27.68
CA LEU A 749 23.27 19.10 28.42
C LEU A 749 23.53 20.60 28.56
N VAL A 750 22.55 21.38 28.15
CA VAL A 750 22.53 22.84 28.25
C VAL A 750 21.36 23.26 29.15
N MET A 751 21.68 23.88 30.29
CA MET A 751 20.72 24.53 31.20
C MET A 751 21.13 26.00 31.35
N PRO A 752 20.57 26.93 30.55
CA PRO A 752 21.03 28.32 30.50
C PRO A 752 20.87 29.08 31.83
N GLU A 753 19.90 28.71 32.65
CA GLU A 753 19.57 29.34 33.93
C GLU A 753 20.14 28.58 35.14
N GLY A 754 20.84 27.47 34.90
CA GLY A 754 21.35 26.57 35.94
C GLY A 754 20.29 25.69 36.59
N MET A 755 20.59 25.20 37.80
CA MET A 755 19.78 24.21 38.53
C MET A 755 19.96 24.38 40.05
N THR A 756 19.01 23.89 40.84
CA THR A 756 19.08 23.95 42.32
C THR A 756 18.92 22.55 42.92
N VAL A 757 19.73 22.19 43.92
CA VAL A 757 19.58 20.94 44.67
C VAL A 757 19.27 21.28 46.13
N TYR A 758 18.13 20.81 46.62
CA TYR A 758 17.73 21.00 48.02
C TYR A 758 18.15 19.80 48.87
N PHE A 759 18.38 20.02 50.17
CA PHE A 759 18.77 18.96 51.12
C PHE A 759 17.61 18.58 52.06
N ASN A 760 16.37 18.73 51.58
CA ASN A 760 15.11 18.48 52.28
C ASN A 760 14.48 17.09 51.97
N GLN A 761 15.26 16.15 51.42
CA GLN A 761 14.76 14.84 51.01
C GLN A 761 14.11 14.08 52.19
N PRO A 762 12.90 13.51 52.05
CA PRO A 762 12.25 12.74 53.11
C PRO A 762 13.07 11.53 53.60
N ASN A 763 13.94 10.98 52.75
CA ASN A 763 14.81 9.85 53.09
C ASN A 763 15.91 10.20 54.14
N ARG A 764 16.05 11.47 54.53
CA ARG A 764 16.91 11.95 55.62
C ARG A 764 16.22 11.93 56.99
N GLY A 765 14.89 11.80 57.03
CA GLY A 765 14.12 11.85 58.28
C GLY A 765 14.42 13.12 59.09
N ASN A 766 14.80 12.96 60.36
CA ASN A 766 15.16 14.07 61.26
C ASN A 766 16.42 14.85 60.83
N LEU A 767 17.15 14.40 59.80
CA LEU A 767 18.32 15.07 59.21
C LEU A 767 17.99 15.82 57.90
N ALA A 768 16.71 15.97 57.56
CA ALA A 768 16.26 16.81 56.46
C ALA A 768 16.45 18.31 56.81
N TYR A 769 17.03 19.07 55.88
CA TYR A 769 17.16 20.52 56.03
C TYR A 769 15.93 21.24 55.46
N ASN A 770 15.78 22.52 55.78
CA ASN A 770 14.80 23.37 55.13
C ASN A 770 15.26 23.78 53.72
N GLU A 771 14.37 24.38 52.92
CA GLU A 771 14.67 24.78 51.53
C GLU A 771 15.68 25.94 51.40
N LYS A 772 16.04 26.61 52.50
CA LYS A 772 17.12 27.61 52.52
C LYS A 772 18.51 26.97 52.62
N VAL A 773 18.58 25.65 52.81
CA VAL A 773 19.79 24.84 52.63
C VAL A 773 19.74 24.18 51.25
N TYR A 774 20.48 24.76 50.32
CA TYR A 774 20.49 24.35 48.92
C TYR A 774 21.85 24.54 48.27
N PHE A 775 22.08 23.82 47.18
CA PHE A 775 23.22 23.97 46.31
C PHE A 775 22.78 24.59 44.98
N LYS A 776 23.31 25.77 44.66
CA LYS A 776 23.01 26.46 43.39
C LYS A 776 24.09 26.14 42.36
N ILE A 777 23.67 25.49 41.28
CA ILE A 777 24.48 25.20 40.10
C ILE A 777 24.22 26.35 39.11
N PRO A 778 25.25 27.04 38.61
CA PRO A 778 25.09 28.10 37.61
C PRO A 778 24.68 27.52 36.26
N ALA A 779 24.56 28.37 35.23
CA ALA A 779 24.38 27.93 33.85
C ALA A 779 25.37 26.81 33.49
N ILE A 780 24.88 25.71 32.93
CA ILE A 780 25.73 24.61 32.46
C ILE A 780 25.62 24.40 30.95
N ASP A 781 26.75 24.07 30.35
CA ASP A 781 26.89 23.57 28.99
C ASP A 781 27.95 22.46 29.03
N ASN A 782 27.51 21.21 29.24
CA ASN A 782 28.39 20.07 29.48
C ASN A 782 28.26 19.03 28.36
N ASP A 783 29.24 19.02 27.44
CA ASP A 783 29.37 18.15 26.26
C ASP A 783 30.03 16.78 26.54
N SER A 784 30.26 16.45 27.83
CA SER A 784 30.93 15.22 28.26
C SER A 784 30.06 14.28 29.11
N LEU A 785 28.73 14.46 29.11
CA LEU A 785 27.84 13.55 29.82
C LEU A 785 27.95 12.12 29.26
N GLY A 786 28.07 11.16 30.19
CA GLY A 786 28.29 9.74 29.90
C GLY A 786 29.74 9.27 30.07
N LYS A 787 30.71 10.18 30.23
CA LYS A 787 32.10 9.85 30.60
C LYS A 787 32.31 10.03 32.10
N GLY A 788 32.42 8.92 32.85
CA GLY A 788 32.62 8.95 34.30
C GLY A 788 31.37 9.34 35.09
N ASP A 789 31.55 9.61 36.38
CA ASP A 789 30.49 10.12 37.25
C ASP A 789 30.28 11.63 37.06
N ILE A 790 29.05 12.10 37.24
CA ILE A 790 28.70 13.51 37.12
C ILE A 790 29.08 14.26 38.39
N SER A 791 29.69 15.42 38.22
CA SER A 791 29.81 16.46 39.24
C SER A 791 29.42 17.84 38.69
N PHE A 792 29.08 18.75 39.59
CA PHE A 792 28.66 20.11 39.29
C PHE A 792 29.37 21.10 40.22
N ILE A 793 30.11 22.04 39.65
CA ILE A 793 30.67 23.17 40.41
C ILE A 793 29.56 24.18 40.66
N GLY A 794 29.42 24.63 41.90
CA GLY A 794 28.36 25.54 42.31
C GLY A 794 28.62 26.16 43.67
N THR A 795 27.60 26.78 44.26
CA THR A 795 27.68 27.44 45.58
C THR A 795 26.70 26.80 46.55
N PHE A 796 27.20 26.38 47.71
CA PHE A 796 26.37 25.87 48.80
C PHE A 796 25.87 27.02 49.67
N TYR A 797 24.57 27.02 49.95
CA TYR A 797 23.88 27.92 50.88
C TYR A 797 23.31 27.07 52.02
N SER A 798 23.46 27.54 53.25
CA SER A 798 23.25 26.73 54.45
C SER A 798 22.34 27.38 55.49
N ASP A 799 21.37 28.21 55.08
CA ASP A 799 20.49 28.99 55.98
C ASP A 799 21.22 29.70 57.14
N GLY A 800 22.43 30.19 56.87
CA GLY A 800 23.26 30.90 57.85
C GLY A 800 24.10 30.00 58.77
N ILE A 801 24.05 28.66 58.66
CA ILE A 801 24.95 27.75 59.39
C ILE A 801 26.41 28.13 59.12
N MET A 802 26.77 28.41 57.87
CA MET A 802 28.07 28.91 57.39
C MET A 802 27.86 29.92 56.24
N PRO A 803 28.82 30.84 55.99
CA PRO A 803 28.80 31.69 54.80
C PRO A 803 28.74 30.85 53.50
N PRO A 804 28.10 31.33 52.43
CA PRO A 804 28.07 30.62 51.16
C PRO A 804 29.47 30.39 50.59
N PHE A 805 29.77 29.17 50.16
CA PHE A 805 31.07 28.82 49.58
C PHE A 805 30.93 27.99 48.30
N LYS A 806 31.93 28.10 47.42
CA LYS A 806 32.01 27.29 46.21
C LYS A 806 32.58 25.90 46.55
N THR A 807 31.96 24.85 46.03
CA THR A 807 32.42 23.45 46.13
C THR A 807 31.94 22.67 44.90
N GLU A 808 32.42 21.44 44.76
CA GLU A 808 31.93 20.46 43.81
C GLU A 808 30.82 19.60 44.45
N LEU A 809 29.62 19.61 43.88
CA LEU A 809 28.56 18.65 44.17
C LEU A 809 28.80 17.38 43.33
N LYS A 810 28.76 16.22 43.95
CA LYS A 810 29.04 14.92 43.33
C LYS A 810 28.17 13.81 43.90
N THR A 811 28.23 12.65 43.26
CA THR A 811 27.59 11.43 43.78
C THR A 811 28.34 10.94 45.03
N MET A 812 27.59 10.69 46.11
CA MET A 812 28.09 10.18 47.38
C MET A 812 27.92 8.65 47.48
N PRO A 813 28.68 7.95 48.35
CA PRO A 813 28.65 6.48 48.44
C PRO A 813 27.28 5.87 48.84
N ASP A 814 26.34 6.69 49.27
CA ASP A 814 24.98 6.35 49.72
C ASP A 814 23.89 6.56 48.64
N ASN A 815 24.29 6.76 47.39
CA ASN A 815 23.43 7.14 46.25
C ASN A 815 22.76 8.53 46.37
N THR A 816 23.22 9.43 47.23
CA THR A 816 22.75 10.83 47.26
C THR A 816 23.66 11.79 46.49
N LEU A 817 23.14 12.96 46.14
CA LEU A 817 23.97 14.11 45.76
C LEU A 817 24.43 14.84 47.01
N GLY A 818 25.72 15.18 47.03
CA GLY A 818 26.37 15.79 48.18
C GLY A 818 27.74 16.34 47.83
N PHE A 819 28.52 16.72 48.83
CA PHE A 819 29.87 17.24 48.62
C PHE A 819 30.83 16.81 49.73
N VAL A 820 32.12 16.86 49.40
CA VAL A 820 33.22 16.73 50.37
C VAL A 820 34.18 17.87 50.05
N GLN A 821 34.23 18.86 50.94
CA GLN A 821 35.03 20.07 50.81
C GLN A 821 36.08 20.11 51.92
N LYS A 822 37.31 20.52 51.60
CA LYS A 822 38.32 20.87 52.61
C LYS A 822 38.11 22.33 53.03
N PRO A 823 37.76 22.63 54.29
CA PRO A 823 37.50 24.02 54.71
C PRO A 823 38.79 24.86 54.79
N PRO A 824 38.69 26.20 54.82
CA PRO A 824 39.84 27.07 55.08
C PRO A 824 40.46 26.81 56.46
N ALA A 825 41.78 26.90 56.58
CA ALA A 825 42.50 26.69 57.85
C ALA A 825 42.10 27.69 58.95
N THR A 826 41.55 28.85 58.59
CA THR A 826 40.98 29.85 59.51
C THR A 826 39.70 29.38 60.20
N GLY A 827 39.02 28.38 59.66
CA GLY A 827 37.68 27.96 60.05
C GLY A 827 36.56 28.74 59.35
N PHE A 828 35.32 28.38 59.68
CA PHE A 828 34.11 29.12 59.30
C PHE A 828 33.44 29.75 60.52
N PRO A 829 33.01 31.03 60.45
CA PRO A 829 32.06 31.57 61.41
C PRO A 829 30.72 30.85 61.23
N VAL A 830 29.99 30.61 62.33
CA VAL A 830 28.77 29.77 62.29
C VAL A 830 27.54 30.44 62.89
N TYR A 831 26.37 30.13 62.30
CA TYR A 831 25.05 30.62 62.69
C TYR A 831 24.91 32.16 62.75
N GLY A 832 25.69 32.88 61.93
CA GLY A 832 25.76 34.34 61.95
C GLY A 832 26.33 34.94 63.25
N THR A 833 26.96 34.13 64.10
CA THR A 833 27.54 34.55 65.39
C THR A 833 29.04 34.84 65.29
N LYS A 834 29.65 35.32 66.38
CA LYS A 834 31.12 35.40 66.52
C LYS A 834 31.80 34.04 66.77
N SER A 835 31.04 32.95 66.92
CA SER A 835 31.61 31.60 67.09
C SER A 835 32.32 31.15 65.82
N ASN A 836 33.50 30.53 65.97
CA ASN A 836 34.30 30.05 64.84
C ASN A 836 34.61 28.55 65.00
N VAL A 837 34.46 27.82 63.90
CA VAL A 837 34.66 26.38 63.82
C VAL A 837 35.89 26.11 62.94
N LYS A 838 36.98 25.63 63.55
CA LYS A 838 38.22 25.28 62.84
C LYS A 838 38.26 23.78 62.56
N PHE A 839 38.51 23.41 61.31
CA PHE A 839 38.44 22.02 60.83
C PHE A 839 39.83 21.41 60.67
N THR A 840 40.03 20.17 61.14
CA THR A 840 41.21 19.36 60.81
C THR A 840 40.88 18.33 59.72
N GLY A 841 39.63 17.85 59.67
CA GLY A 841 39.09 16.98 58.61
C GLY A 841 38.32 17.72 57.50
N ASN A 842 37.56 16.94 56.71
CA ASN A 842 36.71 17.46 55.64
C ASN A 842 35.31 17.81 56.14
N LEU A 843 34.69 18.83 55.52
CA LEU A 843 33.26 19.10 55.64
C LEU A 843 32.51 18.28 54.58
N THR A 844 31.58 17.44 55.03
CA THR A 844 30.84 16.49 54.19
C THR A 844 29.34 16.73 54.30
N MET A 845 28.65 16.73 53.16
CA MET A 845 27.19 16.66 53.08
C MET A 845 26.82 15.41 52.28
N ASP A 846 26.08 14.49 52.90
CA ASP A 846 25.44 13.32 52.27
C ASP A 846 24.13 13.01 53.02
N LYS A 847 23.52 11.82 52.90
CA LYS A 847 22.27 11.44 53.58
C LYS A 847 22.31 11.60 55.10
N SER A 848 23.47 11.43 55.73
CA SER A 848 23.68 11.58 57.18
C SER A 848 23.91 13.05 57.61
N GLY A 849 23.65 14.00 56.72
CA GLY A 849 23.68 15.44 57.00
C GLY A 849 25.04 16.10 56.81
N LEU A 850 25.05 17.41 57.03
CA LEU A 850 26.24 18.27 57.02
C LEU A 850 27.05 18.02 58.29
N ARG A 851 28.22 17.40 58.14
CA ARG A 851 29.10 17.04 59.25
C ARG A 851 30.56 17.29 58.95
N ALA A 852 31.36 17.40 60.00
CA ALA A 852 32.81 17.38 59.92
C ALA A 852 33.41 16.59 61.08
N GLU A 853 34.55 15.96 60.81
CA GLU A 853 35.34 15.20 61.79
C GLU A 853 36.60 15.99 62.18
N GLY A 854 37.02 15.88 63.44
CA GLY A 854 38.16 16.60 64.00
C GLY A 854 37.99 18.12 63.92
N VAL A 855 37.34 18.72 64.91
CA VAL A 855 36.91 20.13 64.80
C VAL A 855 37.03 20.88 66.13
N VAL A 856 37.58 22.09 66.10
CA VAL A 856 37.63 22.98 67.28
C VAL A 856 36.53 24.03 67.19
N LEU A 857 35.51 23.90 68.06
CA LEU A 857 34.43 24.89 68.19
C LEU A 857 34.83 25.94 69.24
N ASN A 858 34.91 27.19 68.82
CA ASN A 858 35.15 28.34 69.70
C ASN A 858 33.83 29.13 69.85
N HIS A 859 33.34 29.30 71.09
CA HIS A 859 32.12 30.05 71.40
C HIS A 859 32.31 30.82 72.72
N LEU A 860 32.22 32.15 72.67
CA LEU A 860 32.52 33.04 73.81
C LEU A 860 33.94 32.77 74.34
N THR A 861 34.11 32.44 75.62
CA THR A 861 35.41 32.00 76.20
C THR A 861 35.64 30.49 76.13
N ALA A 862 34.69 29.72 75.58
CA ALA A 862 34.78 28.26 75.50
C ALA A 862 35.43 27.78 74.19
N SER A 863 36.28 26.77 74.29
CA SER A 863 36.97 26.10 73.18
C SER A 863 36.84 24.58 73.34
N PHE A 864 36.20 23.91 72.38
CA PHE A 864 35.90 22.48 72.44
C PHE A 864 36.62 21.72 71.32
N ASN A 865 37.47 20.75 71.67
CA ASN A 865 38.08 19.81 70.72
C ASN A 865 37.11 18.63 70.49
N THR A 866 36.33 18.73 69.42
CA THR A 866 35.32 17.73 69.06
C THR A 866 35.89 16.66 68.14
N GLN A 867 35.47 15.42 68.36
CA GLN A 867 35.73 14.30 67.45
C GLN A 867 34.89 14.44 66.17
N GLY A 868 33.67 14.97 66.30
CA GLY A 868 32.84 15.35 65.16
C GLY A 868 31.71 16.30 65.53
N ILE A 869 31.21 17.00 64.52
CA ILE A 869 30.11 17.95 64.59
C ILE A 869 29.08 17.61 63.52
N LEU A 870 27.79 17.59 63.90
CA LEU A 870 26.63 17.60 63.02
C LEU A 870 25.97 18.99 63.08
N PHE A 871 25.81 19.62 61.92
CA PHE A 871 25.18 20.93 61.79
C PHE A 871 23.72 20.79 61.35
N MET A 872 22.79 21.33 62.12
CA MET A 872 21.35 21.43 61.79
C MET A 872 21.01 22.89 61.45
N THR A 873 19.80 23.18 60.96
CA THR A 873 19.39 24.58 60.64
C THR A 873 19.16 25.45 61.88
N ASP A 874 18.91 24.83 63.04
CA ASP A 874 18.55 25.48 64.29
C ASP A 874 19.55 25.20 65.43
N SER A 875 20.42 24.20 65.26
CA SER A 875 21.19 23.60 66.34
C SER A 875 22.48 22.92 65.85
N LEU A 876 23.44 22.78 66.74
CA LEU A 876 24.69 22.05 66.51
C LEU A 876 24.83 20.95 67.56
N LEU A 877 25.12 19.73 67.12
CA LEU A 877 25.41 18.59 67.98
C LEU A 877 26.87 18.18 67.81
N ALA A 878 27.57 17.96 68.91
CA ALA A 878 28.97 17.52 68.86
C ALA A 878 29.34 16.68 70.09
N SER A 879 30.40 15.88 69.96
CA SER A 879 31.06 15.20 71.07
C SER A 879 32.57 15.30 70.94
N GLY A 880 33.29 15.23 72.07
CA GLY A 880 34.73 15.45 72.09
C GLY A 880 35.41 14.96 73.35
N SER A 881 36.74 14.84 73.28
CA SER A 881 37.57 14.36 74.38
C SER A 881 37.95 15.47 75.36
N THR A 882 38.27 16.67 74.88
CA THR A 882 38.72 17.80 75.72
C THR A 882 38.08 19.12 75.31
N GLY A 883 37.76 19.95 76.29
CA GLY A 883 37.35 21.34 76.10
C GLY A 883 37.74 22.18 77.30
N GLU A 884 37.78 23.49 77.11
CA GLU A 884 38.05 24.47 78.15
C GLU A 884 37.06 25.63 78.06
N ILE A 885 36.74 26.22 79.21
CA ILE A 885 36.19 27.57 79.34
C ILE A 885 37.30 28.40 79.96
N ARG A 886 37.73 29.45 79.27
CA ARG A 886 38.73 30.38 79.79
C ARG A 886 38.07 31.40 80.71
N GLU A 887 38.81 31.80 81.73
CA GLU A 887 38.38 32.84 82.65
C GLU A 887 38.27 34.19 81.93
N GLY A 888 37.19 34.94 82.18
CA GLY A 888 37.01 36.26 81.59
C GLY A 888 35.60 36.85 81.69
N LEU A 889 35.49 38.11 81.27
CA LEU A 889 34.21 38.82 81.17
C LEU A 889 33.66 38.74 79.74
N VAL A 890 32.39 38.38 79.61
CA VAL A 890 31.67 38.23 78.34
C VAL A 890 30.41 39.08 78.36
N GLY A 891 30.18 39.86 77.32
CA GLY A 891 28.97 40.68 77.18
C GLY A 891 29.24 42.01 76.48
N LYS A 892 28.35 42.98 76.66
CA LYS A 892 28.56 44.38 76.25
C LYS A 892 29.10 45.18 77.44
N PRO A 893 29.86 46.27 77.23
CA PRO A 893 30.21 47.20 78.31
C PRO A 893 28.95 47.63 79.09
N GLY A 894 29.00 47.53 80.43
CA GLY A 894 27.85 47.78 81.31
C GLY A 894 26.90 46.59 81.53
N ALA A 895 27.05 45.49 80.79
CA ALA A 895 26.27 44.26 80.93
C ALA A 895 27.15 43.03 80.61
N THR A 896 28.18 42.81 81.43
CA THR A 896 29.14 41.69 81.31
C THR A 896 28.90 40.63 82.38
N ALA A 897 28.87 39.36 81.98
CA ALA A 897 28.88 38.21 82.87
C ALA A 897 30.29 37.63 83.01
N PHE A 898 30.62 37.14 84.20
CA PHE A 898 31.89 36.47 84.47
C PHE A 898 31.82 34.98 84.14
N PHE A 899 32.88 34.47 83.50
CA PHE A 899 33.09 33.06 83.19
C PHE A 899 34.28 32.56 84.01
N PRO A 900 34.11 31.53 84.86
CA PRO A 900 35.22 30.90 85.56
C PRO A 900 36.03 30.01 84.61
N LYS A 901 37.28 29.69 85.00
CA LYS A 901 38.03 28.64 84.31
C LYS A 901 37.39 27.27 84.56
N VAL A 902 37.08 26.54 83.49
CA VAL A 902 36.55 25.16 83.54
C VAL A 902 37.28 24.26 82.56
N ASP A 903 37.83 23.15 83.04
CA ASP A 903 38.38 22.07 82.22
C ASP A 903 37.31 20.98 82.03
N ILE A 904 37.11 20.53 80.79
CA ILE A 904 35.99 19.66 80.37
C ILE A 904 36.53 18.42 79.68
N ASN A 905 36.21 17.22 80.19
CA ASN A 905 36.71 15.95 79.65
C ASN A 905 35.57 15.00 79.25
N ASN A 906 35.68 14.36 78.09
CA ASN A 906 34.70 13.43 77.50
C ASN A 906 33.28 13.98 77.52
N PHE A 907 32.95 14.91 76.61
CA PHE A 907 31.68 15.62 76.58
C PHE A 907 30.84 15.33 75.34
N SER A 908 29.54 15.53 75.48
CA SER A 908 28.61 15.84 74.39
C SER A 908 28.02 17.22 74.61
N LEU A 909 27.79 17.96 73.53
CA LEU A 909 27.13 19.26 73.59
C LEU A 909 26.00 19.40 72.57
N LYS A 910 25.00 20.20 72.93
CA LYS A 910 23.96 20.70 72.04
C LYS A 910 23.92 22.23 72.14
N TRP A 911 24.23 22.90 71.03
CA TRP A 911 24.11 24.35 70.93
C TRP A 911 22.83 24.72 70.18
N LEU A 912 22.11 25.70 70.71
CA LEU A 912 20.93 26.33 70.15
C LEU A 912 21.22 27.84 69.99
N PRO A 913 21.82 28.28 68.86
CA PRO A 913 22.31 29.64 68.70
C PRO A 913 21.22 30.71 68.79
N LYS A 914 20.02 30.44 68.23
CA LYS A 914 18.89 31.39 68.18
C LYS A 914 18.30 31.73 69.55
N VAL A 915 18.54 30.89 70.56
CA VAL A 915 18.13 31.10 71.96
C VAL A 915 19.33 31.17 72.91
N ASP A 916 20.51 31.50 72.36
CA ASP A 916 21.75 31.76 73.09
C ASP A 916 22.04 30.73 74.19
N SER A 917 22.00 29.44 73.83
CA SER A 917 22.07 28.33 74.80
C SER A 917 22.94 27.19 74.29
N LEU A 918 24.16 27.05 74.81
CA LEU A 918 25.04 25.90 74.57
C LEU A 918 25.05 25.02 75.81
N MET A 919 24.40 23.86 75.73
CA MET A 919 24.39 22.84 76.78
C MET A 919 25.56 21.88 76.58
N VAL A 920 26.33 21.61 77.63
CA VAL A 920 27.41 20.62 77.70
C VAL A 920 27.07 19.60 78.78
N THR A 921 27.30 18.33 78.48
CA THR A 921 27.11 17.19 79.38
C THR A 921 28.38 16.34 79.34
N THR A 922 28.98 16.02 80.48
CA THR A 922 30.06 15.05 80.56
C THR A 922 29.52 13.62 80.44
N GLN A 923 30.28 12.73 79.81
CA GLN A 923 29.87 11.35 79.55
C GLN A 923 30.50 10.34 80.52
N LYS A 924 31.66 10.66 81.12
CA LYS A 924 32.41 9.77 82.03
C LYS A 924 33.23 10.50 83.13
N ASN A 925 32.98 11.78 83.38
CA ASN A 925 33.75 12.62 84.32
C ASN A 925 32.87 13.76 84.89
N ASN A 926 33.42 14.57 85.78
CA ASN A 926 32.86 15.86 86.18
C ASN A 926 33.52 17.04 85.43
N PHE A 927 32.91 18.23 85.52
CA PHE A 927 33.52 19.49 85.09
C PHE A 927 34.47 20.00 86.18
N SER A 928 35.72 20.32 85.84
CA SER A 928 36.75 20.75 86.79
C SER A 928 36.91 22.26 86.77
N PHE A 929 36.49 22.95 87.83
CA PHE A 929 36.58 24.40 87.97
C PHE A 929 37.88 24.80 88.70
N TYR A 930 38.43 25.97 88.34
CA TYR A 930 39.57 26.59 89.01
C TYR A 930 40.71 25.61 89.32
N ALA A 931 41.22 24.92 88.29
CA ALA A 931 42.27 23.90 88.39
C ALA A 931 41.97 22.72 89.36
N GLY A 932 40.70 22.34 89.50
CA GLY A 932 40.28 21.15 90.23
C GLY A 932 40.06 21.35 91.74
N THR A 933 39.81 22.58 92.18
CA THR A 933 39.37 22.89 93.56
C THR A 933 37.87 22.64 93.75
N THR A 934 37.09 22.75 92.66
CA THR A 934 35.64 22.53 92.61
C THR A 934 35.30 21.64 91.43
N GLN A 935 34.38 20.69 91.62
CA GLN A 935 33.94 19.73 90.61
C GLN A 935 32.41 19.75 90.49
N LEU A 936 31.86 19.73 89.28
CA LEU A 936 30.42 19.59 89.04
C LEU A 936 30.12 18.31 88.28
N ASP A 937 29.34 17.41 88.88
CA ASP A 937 28.74 16.27 88.19
C ASP A 937 27.32 16.65 87.72
N GLY A 938 27.09 16.69 86.41
CA GLY A 938 25.81 17.14 85.83
C GLY A 938 25.94 17.79 84.46
N ASN A 939 25.39 19.00 84.30
CA ASN A 939 25.36 19.74 83.03
C ASN A 939 25.77 21.20 83.20
N LEU A 940 26.40 21.77 82.17
CA LEU A 940 26.67 23.21 82.04
C LEU A 940 25.87 23.81 80.89
N LEU A 941 25.32 25.00 81.12
CA LEU A 941 24.65 25.83 80.13
C LEU A 941 25.42 27.14 79.99
N ILE A 942 26.04 27.32 78.83
CA ILE A 942 26.77 28.53 78.43
C ILE A 942 25.81 29.45 77.67
N ARG A 943 25.71 30.71 78.08
CA ARG A 943 24.95 31.78 77.41
C ARG A 943 25.77 33.06 77.35
N SER A 944 25.48 34.01 76.47
CA SER A 944 26.11 35.34 76.54
C SER A 944 25.88 36.08 77.87
N THR A 945 24.83 35.71 78.61
CA THR A 945 24.51 36.24 79.94
C THR A 945 25.19 35.53 81.11
N GLY A 946 26.01 34.50 80.89
CA GLY A 946 26.75 33.80 81.95
C GLY A 946 26.84 32.28 81.79
N LEU A 947 27.59 31.67 82.70
CA LEU A 947 27.71 30.21 82.84
C LEU A 947 26.76 29.72 83.95
N PHE A 948 25.91 28.75 83.63
CA PHE A 948 24.99 28.12 84.57
C PHE A 948 25.30 26.63 84.70
N GLY A 949 25.13 26.06 85.90
CA GLY A 949 25.31 24.63 86.15
C GLY A 949 24.09 24.01 86.81
N LYS A 950 23.81 22.74 86.48
CA LYS A 950 22.81 21.92 87.19
C LYS A 950 23.39 20.54 87.46
N GLY A 951 23.48 20.17 88.73
CA GLY A 951 24.07 18.91 89.16
C GLY A 951 24.54 18.96 90.61
N THR A 952 25.40 18.01 90.99
CA THR A 952 26.03 17.94 92.30
C THR A 952 27.38 18.64 92.25
N LEU A 953 27.50 19.76 92.96
CA LEU A 953 28.76 20.47 93.13
C LEU A 953 29.52 19.87 94.33
N ARG A 954 30.75 19.43 94.12
CA ARG A 954 31.68 19.02 95.17
C ARG A 954 32.81 20.03 95.25
N ARG A 955 33.18 20.43 96.47
CA ARG A 955 34.30 21.35 96.71
C ARG A 955 35.16 20.77 97.82
N LYS A 956 36.48 20.96 97.72
CA LYS A 956 37.44 20.46 98.73
C LYS A 956 37.32 21.15 100.10
N ASP A 957 36.57 22.24 100.19
CA ASP A 957 36.24 22.98 101.40
C ASP A 957 34.80 22.73 101.89
N SER A 958 34.13 21.67 101.41
CA SER A 958 32.75 21.30 101.76
C SER A 958 32.48 19.79 101.78
N GLU A 959 33.52 18.97 101.78
CA GLU A 959 33.49 17.51 102.09
C GLU A 959 34.15 17.27 103.46
#